data_AF-A0A2V4VIW6-F1
#
_entry.id   AF-A0A2V4VIW6-F1
#
_cell.length_a   1.000
_cell.length_b   1.000
_cell.length_c   1.000
_cell.angle_alpha   90.00
_cell.angle_beta   90.00
_cell.angle_gamma   90.00
#
_symmetry.space_group_name_H-M   'P 1'
#
loop_
_entity.id
_entity.type
_entity.pdbx_description
1 polymer ?
#
loop_
_entity_poly.entity_id
_entity_poly.type
_entity_poly.pdbx_seq_one_letter_code
_entity_poly.pdbx_strand_id
1 'polypeptide(L)'
;MSMSEPLLLQIVNQHIPAGATVITIDKPVQHPAVYAADLTGDGMPEITAVYQLHSELYLLILKFVQGHWIKMALTKGLGYGVTLLTAAPVTSTARNNLIVGWQIGAIWSKLAVYEWTESGLTDIVPDDLYYSYAEILDMPGTHGRDGKVEIALWIHDTGEAYRVEIIRWQQGQWVQATDVYHSYFPKVVQYYEQLTAQYPDYVFYWYYLADAQFHAGLYPAALTSVQQALSLPEAYPSREELLKLEKQIKQAMTASNRAQAAAWLYPISVRTTNGIRWGYMDAQGHVRLEPVLQEAQAFQPNGLAVVVKDGRAGVINLQGQYVVQPVYDSIHSFSEERAIAMDSQGFKMINEQGVVLTSRAYPFIADVQDGRAVFYDTSTDQTTGTSILYGYLDTSGKEVIRAQYMSANDFQNGKAVVQIKDKEYALIDVNGNRISSYPYAYVGPLGDGLLAFQKELSGKYGYIDERGNIRIQPRFTTALPFNGGQAIVNTAEDYRSNYGVINKQGAFVIQPAYNDIRELGEQRYGLGNAIDSEQPYIGSLYAIADMNGRRLTEFIYRNVENYKHGLASASNGTQTYLLDLSGRPAPGYPHIEGSGSLEVVAPDLISVFVDQRLFYVNRAGQLIWQQNTIVPLEPPYRVREEKYKPNRDYLVYYPQVEGLTSQVQQDVLNTKLKELSQVKPILANQQLDYTYTGDFDITFYQQQLLQLQLTGYNYPAGAAHGMPTMMYAIINLSDGQLYELKDLFKPDSDYVKVLSQIVGEQIKNDPQYSYVFPDTYTGISASQPFFVTADALHLYFNPYDIAPYAAGFPTFTIPFSQIMDIINTEGTFWKAFHM
;
A
#
# COMPACT_ATOMS: atom_id res chain seq x y z
N MET A 1 -23.70 33.52 33.67
CA MET A 1 -23.04 33.22 34.96
C MET A 1 -23.30 31.76 35.26
N SER A 2 -22.28 30.91 35.41
CA SER A 2 -22.50 29.54 35.87
C SER A 2 -22.87 29.57 37.36
N MET A 3 -24.04 29.03 37.72
CA MET A 3 -24.40 28.83 39.11
C MET A 3 -23.68 27.58 39.62
N SER A 4 -23.06 27.65 40.79
CA SER A 4 -22.40 26.50 41.39
C SER A 4 -23.42 25.50 41.92
N GLU A 5 -23.07 24.22 41.91
CA GLU A 5 -23.92 23.14 42.42
C GLU A 5 -24.42 23.38 43.87
N PRO A 6 -23.60 23.86 44.83
CA PRO A 6 -24.09 24.20 46.17
C PRO A 6 -25.14 25.30 46.19
N LEU A 7 -25.03 26.29 45.29
CA LEU A 7 -26.00 27.37 45.16
C LEU A 7 -27.32 26.85 44.58
N LEU A 8 -27.26 26.00 43.55
CA LEU A 8 -28.44 25.34 43.00
C LEU A 8 -29.17 24.53 44.09
N LEU A 9 -28.42 23.74 44.86
CA LEU A 9 -28.97 22.93 45.94
C LEU A 9 -29.61 23.79 47.04
N GLN A 10 -28.99 24.91 47.41
CA GLN A 10 -29.56 25.86 48.37
C GLN A 10 -30.90 26.45 47.90
N ILE A 11 -30.99 26.83 46.63
CA ILE A 11 -32.22 27.38 46.03
C ILE A 11 -33.31 26.30 46.00
N VAL A 12 -32.97 25.10 45.51
CA VAL A 12 -33.91 23.97 45.42
C VAL A 12 -34.46 23.58 46.80
N ASN A 13 -33.62 23.52 47.83
CA ASN A 13 -34.02 23.15 49.18
C ASN A 13 -35.04 24.13 49.80
N GLN A 14 -35.09 25.38 49.34
CA GLN A 14 -36.11 26.34 49.78
C GLN A 14 -37.48 26.10 49.14
N HIS A 15 -37.56 25.25 48.10
CA HIS A 15 -38.75 25.08 47.26
C HIS A 15 -39.27 23.64 47.21
N ILE A 16 -38.56 22.68 47.79
CA ILE A 16 -39.08 21.33 48.00
C ILE A 16 -39.88 21.23 49.31
N PRO A 17 -40.86 20.30 49.41
CA PRO A 17 -41.64 20.11 50.65
C PRO A 17 -40.80 19.68 51.85
N ALA A 18 -41.26 19.96 53.07
CA ALA A 18 -40.62 19.44 54.28
C ALA A 18 -40.59 17.91 54.27
N GLY A 19 -39.43 17.32 54.57
CA GLY A 19 -39.20 15.88 54.50
C GLY A 19 -38.82 15.35 53.12
N ALA A 20 -38.75 16.20 52.09
CA ALA A 20 -38.19 15.85 50.79
C ALA A 20 -36.65 15.94 50.79
N THR A 21 -36.00 15.11 49.98
CA THR A 21 -34.54 15.12 49.78
C THR A 21 -34.20 15.09 48.29
N VAL A 22 -33.28 15.95 47.85
CA VAL A 22 -32.75 15.91 46.49
C VAL A 22 -32.02 14.59 46.26
N ILE A 23 -32.30 13.92 45.14
CA ILE A 23 -31.66 12.65 44.76
C ILE A 23 -30.20 12.89 44.43
N THR A 24 -29.36 11.89 44.69
CA THR A 24 -27.95 11.89 44.32
C THR A 24 -27.74 10.93 43.15
N ILE A 25 -26.97 11.35 42.15
CA ILE A 25 -26.49 10.54 41.03
C ILE A 25 -25.11 10.02 41.40
N ASP A 26 -24.93 8.70 41.49
CA ASP A 26 -23.71 8.09 42.07
C ASP A 26 -22.54 7.93 41.09
N LYS A 27 -22.80 7.81 39.78
CA LYS A 27 -21.79 7.59 38.74
C LYS A 27 -21.83 8.69 37.68
N PRO A 28 -20.68 9.06 37.08
CA PRO A 28 -19.32 8.58 37.36
C PRO A 28 -18.70 9.19 38.64
N VAL A 29 -19.24 10.31 39.12
CA VAL A 29 -18.88 10.96 40.38
C VAL A 29 -20.17 11.30 41.11
N GLN A 30 -20.21 11.12 42.42
CA GLN A 30 -21.41 11.37 43.21
C GLN A 30 -21.75 12.87 43.25
N HIS A 31 -22.94 13.24 42.78
CA HIS A 31 -23.43 14.63 42.76
C HIS A 31 -24.96 14.71 42.91
N PRO A 32 -25.53 15.78 43.48
CA PRO A 32 -26.98 15.97 43.53
C PRO A 32 -27.57 16.09 42.11
N ALA A 33 -28.77 15.53 41.93
CA ALA A 33 -29.58 15.64 40.72
C ALA A 33 -30.19 17.03 40.60
N VAL A 34 -29.33 18.03 40.39
CA VAL A 34 -29.68 19.43 40.09
C VAL A 34 -28.95 19.88 38.83
N TYR A 35 -29.63 20.64 37.97
CA TYR A 35 -29.04 21.18 36.76
C TYR A 35 -29.61 22.56 36.45
N ALA A 36 -28.89 23.40 35.72
CA ALA A 36 -29.39 24.71 35.30
C ALA A 36 -29.13 24.93 33.81
N ALA A 37 -30.20 25.20 33.06
CA ALA A 37 -30.14 25.40 31.62
C ALA A 37 -31.30 26.25 31.13
N ASP A 38 -31.11 26.93 30.00
CA ASP A 38 -32.20 27.64 29.30
C ASP A 38 -33.08 26.63 28.57
N LEU A 39 -34.21 26.29 29.19
CA LEU A 39 -35.19 25.33 28.67
C LEU A 39 -36.31 26.03 27.87
N THR A 40 -36.53 27.32 28.14
CA THR A 40 -37.59 28.10 27.49
C THR A 40 -37.12 28.89 26.26
N GLY A 41 -35.81 29.04 26.07
CA GLY A 41 -35.18 29.75 24.96
C GLY A 41 -35.15 31.27 25.14
N ASP A 42 -35.32 31.78 26.37
CA ASP A 42 -35.35 33.21 26.67
C ASP A 42 -33.99 33.78 27.14
N GLY A 43 -32.94 32.95 27.12
CA GLY A 43 -31.59 33.30 27.54
C GLY A 43 -31.37 33.26 29.06
N MET A 44 -32.40 32.95 29.86
CA MET A 44 -32.30 32.85 31.31
C MET A 44 -32.39 31.38 31.75
N PRO A 45 -31.41 30.85 32.51
CA PRO A 45 -31.43 29.45 32.90
C PRO A 45 -32.53 29.17 33.93
N GLU A 46 -33.31 28.13 33.68
CA GLU A 46 -34.15 27.48 34.67
C GLU A 46 -33.36 26.47 35.50
N ILE A 47 -33.73 26.31 36.78
CA ILE A 47 -33.13 25.32 37.67
C ILE A 47 -34.02 24.09 37.70
N THR A 48 -33.45 22.93 37.40
CA THR A 48 -34.11 21.63 37.51
C THR A 48 -33.54 20.84 38.67
N ALA A 49 -34.41 20.06 39.33
CA ALA A 49 -33.99 19.16 40.39
C ALA A 49 -34.89 17.93 40.45
N VAL A 50 -34.31 16.78 40.77
CA VAL A 50 -35.09 15.59 41.14
C VAL A 50 -35.00 15.39 42.64
N TYR A 51 -36.15 15.35 43.31
CA TYR A 51 -36.24 15.08 44.73
C TYR A 51 -37.14 13.87 45.01
N GLN A 52 -36.94 13.25 46.17
CA GLN A 52 -37.76 12.17 46.69
C GLN A 52 -38.62 12.66 47.85
N LEU A 53 -39.89 12.25 47.88
CA LEU A 53 -40.81 12.45 48.99
C LEU A 53 -41.71 11.22 49.12
N HIS A 54 -41.77 10.62 50.31
CA HIS A 54 -42.54 9.38 50.58
C HIS A 54 -42.25 8.25 49.57
N SER A 55 -40.97 8.05 49.22
CA SER A 55 -40.51 7.06 48.24
C SER A 55 -40.93 7.30 46.79
N GLU A 56 -41.56 8.45 46.49
CA GLU A 56 -41.87 8.86 45.12
C GLU A 56 -40.89 9.95 44.65
N LEU A 57 -40.51 9.89 43.38
CA LEU A 57 -39.65 10.88 42.75
C LEU A 57 -40.48 11.99 42.13
N TYR A 58 -39.92 13.21 42.15
CA TYR A 58 -40.52 14.39 41.57
C TYR A 58 -39.45 15.21 40.85
N LEU A 59 -39.72 15.53 39.58
CA LEU A 59 -38.94 16.50 38.80
C LEU A 59 -39.53 17.89 39.01
N LEU A 60 -38.74 18.77 39.62
CA LEU A 60 -39.04 20.18 39.87
C LEU A 60 -38.31 21.05 38.86
N ILE A 61 -39.00 22.04 38.30
CA ILE A 61 -38.37 23.12 37.52
C ILE A 61 -38.73 24.47 38.14
N LEU A 62 -37.71 25.30 38.35
CA LEU A 62 -37.82 26.65 38.91
C LEU A 62 -37.40 27.69 37.87
N LYS A 63 -38.14 28.80 37.82
CA LYS A 63 -37.82 29.96 36.99
C LYS A 63 -37.64 31.20 37.83
N PHE A 64 -36.67 32.03 37.48
CA PHE A 64 -36.44 33.31 38.15
C PHE A 64 -37.29 34.40 37.50
N VAL A 65 -38.25 34.95 38.24
CA VAL A 65 -39.17 35.98 37.77
C VAL A 65 -39.24 37.11 38.79
N GLN A 66 -39.00 38.34 38.34
CA GLN A 66 -39.13 39.55 39.16
C GLN A 66 -38.41 39.51 40.53
N GLY A 67 -37.20 38.94 40.58
CA GLY A 67 -36.39 38.91 41.80
C GLY A 67 -36.58 37.67 42.68
N HIS A 68 -37.47 36.75 42.32
CA HIS A 68 -37.77 35.55 43.10
C HIS A 68 -37.81 34.30 42.22
N TRP A 69 -37.51 33.14 42.82
CA TRP A 69 -37.68 31.83 42.18
C TRP A 69 -39.12 31.34 42.37
N ILE A 70 -39.74 30.88 41.29
CA ILE A 70 -41.10 30.31 41.29
C ILE A 70 -41.11 28.90 40.72
N LYS A 71 -42.04 28.06 41.17
CA LYS A 71 -42.23 26.70 40.61
C LYS A 71 -42.87 26.80 39.23
N MET A 72 -42.10 26.45 38.20
CA MET A 72 -42.53 26.50 36.81
C MET A 72 -43.19 25.18 36.38
N ALA A 73 -42.65 24.04 36.81
CA ALA A 73 -43.25 22.73 36.58
C ALA A 73 -42.94 21.76 37.73
N LEU A 74 -43.85 20.80 37.93
CA LEU A 74 -43.67 19.70 38.86
C LEU A 74 -44.26 18.43 38.25
N THR A 75 -43.41 17.47 37.92
CA THR A 75 -43.79 16.22 37.24
C THR A 75 -43.42 15.04 38.13
N LYS A 76 -44.31 14.06 38.26
CA LYS A 76 -44.01 12.81 38.97
C LYS A 76 -42.99 12.01 38.16
N GLY A 77 -41.87 11.64 38.78
CA GLY A 77 -40.82 10.83 38.18
C GLY A 77 -41.13 9.34 38.19
N LEU A 78 -40.25 8.56 37.55
CA LEU A 78 -40.36 7.11 37.44
C LEU A 78 -39.24 6.41 38.21
N GLY A 79 -39.49 5.19 38.67
CA GLY A 79 -38.48 4.37 39.34
C GLY A 79 -38.13 4.88 40.74
N TYR A 80 -36.87 4.68 41.13
CA TYR A 80 -36.40 4.94 42.51
C TYR A 80 -35.15 5.83 42.60
N GLY A 81 -34.51 6.15 41.46
CA GLY A 81 -33.35 7.03 41.39
C GLY A 81 -33.21 7.71 40.03
N VAL A 82 -32.08 8.39 39.82
CA VAL A 82 -31.73 9.06 38.55
C VAL A 82 -30.28 8.74 38.21
N THR A 83 -30.01 8.34 36.97
CA THR A 83 -28.66 8.06 36.46
C THR A 83 -28.10 9.18 35.59
N LEU A 84 -28.95 10.07 35.11
CA LEU A 84 -28.61 11.19 34.25
C LEU A 84 -29.57 12.35 34.50
N LEU A 85 -29.04 13.56 34.71
CA LEU A 85 -29.79 14.81 34.64
C LEU A 85 -28.93 15.86 33.94
N THR A 86 -29.29 16.21 32.71
CA THR A 86 -28.56 17.20 31.91
C THR A 86 -29.52 17.94 30.99
N ALA A 87 -29.04 18.95 30.27
CA ALA A 87 -29.81 19.60 29.22
C ALA A 87 -28.94 19.87 27.99
N ALA A 88 -29.52 19.66 26.81
CA ALA A 88 -28.82 19.79 25.54
C ALA A 88 -29.80 20.10 24.39
N PRO A 89 -29.36 20.71 23.28
CA PRO A 89 -30.21 21.01 22.13
C PRO A 89 -30.57 19.72 21.36
N VAL A 90 -31.70 19.08 21.69
CA VAL A 90 -32.14 17.85 21.00
C VAL A 90 -33.04 18.21 19.82
N THR A 91 -34.09 19.02 20.05
CA THR A 91 -35.08 19.33 19.02
C THR A 91 -34.68 20.52 18.15
N SER A 92 -33.96 21.49 18.72
CA SER A 92 -33.56 22.76 18.10
C SER A 92 -32.29 23.30 18.75
N THR A 93 -31.49 24.08 18.00
CA THR A 93 -30.31 24.80 18.52
C THR A 93 -30.67 26.06 19.31
N ALA A 94 -31.94 26.49 19.27
CA ALA A 94 -32.41 27.71 19.92
C ALA A 94 -32.73 27.54 21.42
N ARG A 95 -32.86 26.30 21.90
CA ARG A 95 -33.20 25.99 23.31
C ARG A 95 -32.69 24.61 23.69
N ASN A 96 -32.49 24.38 24.99
CA ASN A 96 -32.15 23.04 25.47
C ASN A 96 -33.41 22.24 25.80
N ASN A 97 -33.33 20.93 25.58
CA ASN A 97 -34.24 19.95 26.12
C ASN A 97 -33.63 19.36 27.40
N LEU A 98 -34.47 19.12 28.41
CA LEU A 98 -34.02 18.48 29.65
C LEU A 98 -34.00 16.96 29.44
N ILE A 99 -32.88 16.33 29.73
CA ILE A 99 -32.67 14.88 29.55
C ILE A 99 -32.56 14.24 30.93
N VAL A 100 -33.40 13.25 31.18
CA VAL A 100 -33.47 12.53 32.47
C VAL A 100 -33.36 11.02 32.23
N GLY A 101 -32.48 10.39 33.01
CA GLY A 101 -32.36 8.95 33.11
C GLY A 101 -33.05 8.42 34.35
N TRP A 102 -34.31 7.99 34.24
CA TRP A 102 -35.05 7.45 35.37
C TRP A 102 -34.55 6.06 35.72
N GLN A 103 -33.95 5.88 36.90
CA GLN A 103 -33.42 4.58 37.31
C GLN A 103 -34.58 3.66 37.72
N ILE A 104 -34.80 2.63 36.91
CA ILE A 104 -35.90 1.67 37.08
C ILE A 104 -35.40 0.26 37.46
N GLY A 105 -34.10 0.03 37.40
CA GLY A 105 -33.46 -1.21 37.82
C GLY A 105 -31.96 -1.02 38.08
N ALA A 106 -31.29 -2.11 38.48
CA ALA A 106 -29.87 -2.08 38.83
C ALA A 106 -28.96 -1.64 37.66
N ILE A 107 -29.33 -2.02 36.44
CA ILE A 107 -28.56 -1.76 35.20
C ILE A 107 -29.41 -0.95 34.20
N TRP A 108 -30.67 -0.67 34.50
CA TRP A 108 -31.63 -0.12 33.55
C TRP A 108 -32.16 1.24 33.97
N SER A 109 -32.08 2.19 33.04
CA SER A 109 -32.71 3.51 33.12
C SER A 109 -33.67 3.71 31.96
N LYS A 110 -34.83 4.33 32.22
CA LYS A 110 -35.72 4.82 31.16
C LYS A 110 -35.28 6.23 30.76
N LEU A 111 -35.06 6.45 29.47
CA LEU A 111 -34.75 7.76 28.94
C LEU A 111 -36.03 8.62 28.89
N ALA A 112 -35.92 9.86 29.35
CA ALA A 112 -36.91 10.90 29.13
C ALA A 112 -36.21 12.14 28.57
N VAL A 113 -36.82 12.79 27.60
CA VAL A 113 -36.36 14.05 27.01
C VAL A 113 -37.56 14.98 27.06
N TYR A 114 -37.48 15.98 27.91
CA TYR A 114 -38.55 16.93 28.11
C TYR A 114 -38.35 18.16 27.23
N GLU A 115 -39.39 18.50 26.48
CA GLU A 115 -39.51 19.72 25.72
C GLU A 115 -40.49 20.68 26.40
N TRP A 116 -40.11 21.96 26.46
CA TRP A 116 -41.02 23.01 26.91
C TRP A 116 -41.94 23.43 25.75
N THR A 117 -43.23 23.20 25.94
CA THR A 117 -44.30 23.51 24.98
C THR A 117 -45.27 24.54 25.55
N GLU A 118 -46.20 25.04 24.74
CA GLU A 118 -47.29 25.92 25.22
C GLU A 118 -48.16 25.23 26.30
N SER A 119 -48.26 23.90 26.27
CA SER A 119 -48.93 23.08 27.28
C SER A 119 -48.07 22.77 28.53
N GLY A 120 -46.84 23.28 28.59
CA GLY A 120 -45.88 22.99 29.65
C GLY A 120 -44.85 21.93 29.25
N LEU A 121 -44.29 21.26 30.26
CA LEU A 121 -43.22 20.28 30.11
C LEU A 121 -43.77 18.94 29.58
N THR A 122 -43.31 18.51 28.40
CA THR A 122 -43.78 17.27 27.74
C THR A 122 -42.60 16.34 27.47
N ASP A 123 -42.70 15.06 27.85
CA ASP A 123 -41.73 14.03 27.45
C ASP A 123 -41.99 13.64 25.99
N ILE A 124 -40.96 13.73 25.15
CA ILE A 124 -41.05 13.45 23.71
C ILE A 124 -40.41 12.11 23.32
N VAL A 125 -39.98 11.30 24.30
CA VAL A 125 -39.34 9.99 24.08
C VAL A 125 -40.40 8.87 24.04
N PRO A 126 -40.27 7.90 23.11
CA PRO A 126 -41.05 6.66 23.14
C PRO A 126 -40.96 5.91 24.48
N ASP A 127 -42.02 5.20 24.86
CA ASP A 127 -42.12 4.52 26.16
C ASP A 127 -41.14 3.35 26.36
N ASP A 128 -40.52 2.87 25.29
CA ASP A 128 -39.70 1.66 25.21
C ASP A 128 -38.19 1.90 25.13
N LEU A 129 -37.73 3.16 25.30
CA LEU A 129 -36.30 3.48 25.26
C LEU A 129 -35.64 3.36 26.64
N TYR A 130 -34.90 2.26 26.80
CA TYR A 130 -34.12 1.94 27.99
C TYR A 130 -32.64 1.85 27.66
N TYR A 131 -31.79 2.16 28.65
CA TYR A 131 -30.35 2.10 28.50
C TYR A 131 -29.67 1.75 29.83
N SER A 132 -28.41 1.37 29.74
CA SER A 132 -27.53 1.11 30.89
C SER A 132 -26.51 2.22 31.08
N TYR A 133 -25.98 2.74 29.97
CA TYR A 133 -25.19 3.97 29.93
C TYR A 133 -25.60 4.79 28.71
N ALA A 134 -25.55 6.12 28.80
CA ALA A 134 -25.92 7.00 27.69
C ALA A 134 -24.94 8.16 27.56
N GLU A 135 -24.66 8.53 26.31
CA GLU A 135 -23.83 9.68 25.97
C GLU A 135 -24.61 10.64 25.08
N ILE A 136 -24.47 11.94 25.36
CA ILE A 136 -25.21 13.01 24.70
C ILE A 136 -24.17 13.92 24.04
N LEU A 137 -24.09 13.89 22.72
CA LEU A 137 -23.00 14.50 21.96
C LEU A 137 -23.53 15.05 20.63
N ASP A 138 -23.01 16.20 20.20
CA ASP A 138 -23.15 16.68 18.81
C ASP A 138 -22.13 15.93 17.94
N MET A 139 -22.62 14.86 17.29
CA MET A 139 -21.80 13.94 16.52
C MET A 139 -21.71 14.43 15.06
N PRO A 140 -20.51 14.45 14.46
CA PRO A 140 -20.38 14.88 13.07
C PRO A 140 -21.00 13.84 12.12
N GLY A 141 -22.06 14.24 11.42
CA GLY A 141 -22.62 13.48 10.30
C GLY A 141 -21.86 13.71 8.99
N THR A 142 -22.45 13.28 7.88
CA THR A 142 -21.84 13.41 6.52
C THR A 142 -21.54 14.86 6.10
N HIS A 143 -22.20 15.83 6.72
CA HIS A 143 -22.03 17.27 6.45
C HIS A 143 -21.38 18.03 7.61
N GLY A 144 -20.82 17.32 8.59
CA GLY A 144 -20.29 17.90 9.83
C GLY A 144 -21.33 18.00 10.95
N ARG A 145 -21.03 18.80 11.96
CA ARG A 145 -21.90 19.05 13.13
C ARG A 145 -23.02 20.03 12.80
N ASP A 146 -24.23 19.76 13.27
CA ASP A 146 -25.41 20.60 13.04
C ASP A 146 -25.85 21.41 14.28
N GLY A 147 -25.15 21.23 15.41
CA GLY A 147 -25.43 21.92 16.66
C GLY A 147 -26.55 21.29 17.48
N LYS A 148 -27.15 20.19 17.03
CA LYS A 148 -28.03 19.34 17.83
C LYS A 148 -27.26 18.15 18.37
N VAL A 149 -27.80 17.49 19.39
CA VAL A 149 -27.16 16.31 19.96
C VAL A 149 -27.85 15.02 19.51
N GLU A 150 -27.02 14.03 19.19
CA GLU A 150 -27.36 12.62 19.17
C GLU A 150 -27.28 12.03 20.59
N ILE A 151 -28.05 10.97 20.81
CA ILE A 151 -28.00 10.18 22.04
C ILE A 151 -27.52 8.77 21.69
N ALA A 152 -26.34 8.40 22.17
CA ALA A 152 -25.86 7.03 22.10
C ALA A 152 -26.27 6.26 23.35
N LEU A 153 -27.05 5.21 23.16
CA LEU A 153 -27.56 4.31 24.18
C LEU A 153 -26.73 3.04 24.19
N TRP A 154 -26.05 2.78 25.30
CA TRP A 154 -25.38 1.52 25.60
C TRP A 154 -26.36 0.65 26.38
N ILE A 155 -26.87 -0.38 25.73
CA ILE A 155 -27.94 -1.26 26.21
C ILE A 155 -27.29 -2.58 26.61
N HIS A 156 -27.26 -2.87 27.92
CA HIS A 156 -26.64 -4.10 28.43
C HIS A 156 -27.28 -5.35 27.81
N ASP A 157 -26.46 -6.32 27.42
CA ASP A 157 -26.93 -7.58 26.83
C ASP A 157 -26.48 -8.78 27.67
N THR A 158 -25.17 -9.00 27.78
CA THR A 158 -24.60 -10.10 28.55
C THR A 158 -23.18 -9.79 29.00
N GLY A 159 -22.74 -10.27 30.17
CA GLY A 159 -21.40 -9.97 30.68
C GLY A 159 -21.13 -8.47 30.72
N GLU A 160 -20.01 -8.03 30.13
CA GLU A 160 -19.69 -6.62 29.88
C GLU A 160 -20.03 -6.17 28.44
N ALA A 161 -20.91 -6.89 27.75
CA ALA A 161 -21.35 -6.55 26.40
C ALA A 161 -22.62 -5.69 26.41
N TYR A 162 -22.58 -4.68 25.55
CA TYR A 162 -23.63 -3.69 25.32
C TYR A 162 -23.93 -3.56 23.82
N ARG A 163 -25.20 -3.64 23.45
CA ARG A 163 -25.65 -3.16 22.15
C ARG A 163 -25.65 -1.64 22.15
N VAL A 164 -25.05 -1.02 21.13
CA VAL A 164 -24.98 0.44 21.01
C VAL A 164 -25.93 0.90 19.92
N GLU A 165 -26.86 1.78 20.30
CA GLU A 165 -27.78 2.44 19.36
C GLU A 165 -27.60 3.96 19.43
N ILE A 166 -27.53 4.62 18.27
CA ILE A 166 -27.46 6.09 18.23
C ILE A 166 -28.75 6.62 17.62
N ILE A 167 -29.45 7.48 18.37
CA ILE A 167 -30.72 8.06 17.98
C ILE A 167 -30.63 9.59 17.95
N ARG A 168 -31.46 10.20 17.11
CA ARG A 168 -31.63 11.66 17.06
C ARG A 168 -33.05 12.07 16.77
N TRP A 169 -33.34 13.33 17.09
CA TRP A 169 -34.60 13.96 16.71
C TRP A 169 -34.50 14.59 15.32
N GLN A 170 -35.28 14.07 14.38
CA GLN A 170 -35.30 14.56 13.01
C GLN A 170 -36.75 14.65 12.51
N GLN A 171 -37.13 15.81 11.94
CA GLN A 171 -38.46 16.03 11.35
C GLN A 171 -39.64 15.71 12.30
N GLY A 172 -39.47 15.96 13.60
CA GLY A 172 -40.54 15.77 14.59
C GLY A 172 -40.68 14.34 15.13
N GLN A 173 -39.73 13.46 14.86
CA GLN A 173 -39.71 12.08 15.36
C GLN A 173 -38.29 11.64 15.73
N TRP A 174 -38.19 10.56 16.53
CA TRP A 174 -36.92 9.89 16.80
C TRP A 174 -36.57 8.91 15.68
N VAL A 175 -35.33 8.99 15.19
CA VAL A 175 -34.80 8.09 14.16
C VAL A 175 -33.40 7.60 14.54
N GLN A 176 -32.97 6.48 13.98
CA GLN A 176 -31.58 6.05 14.09
C GLN A 176 -30.65 6.97 13.27
N ALA A 177 -29.50 7.31 13.83
CA ALA A 177 -28.51 8.21 13.25
C ALA A 177 -27.35 7.42 12.61
N THR A 178 -27.61 6.64 11.56
CA THR A 178 -26.59 5.74 10.96
C THR A 178 -25.45 6.46 10.26
N ASP A 179 -25.67 7.68 9.77
CA ASP A 179 -24.66 8.54 9.15
C ASP A 179 -23.57 9.01 10.12
N VAL A 180 -23.83 9.06 11.43
CA VAL A 180 -22.81 9.46 12.42
C VAL A 180 -21.97 8.28 12.91
N TYR A 181 -22.30 7.04 12.51
CA TYR A 181 -21.66 5.84 13.03
C TYR A 181 -20.15 5.84 12.79
N HIS A 182 -19.70 6.30 11.63
CA HIS A 182 -18.28 6.43 11.29
C HIS A 182 -17.48 7.26 12.31
N SER A 183 -18.12 8.23 12.96
CA SER A 183 -17.49 9.11 13.95
C SER A 183 -17.52 8.55 15.37
N TYR A 184 -18.54 7.77 15.71
CA TYR A 184 -18.77 7.30 17.08
C TYR A 184 -18.29 5.87 17.32
N PHE A 185 -18.49 4.96 16.36
CA PHE A 185 -18.15 3.55 16.50
C PHE A 185 -16.65 3.24 16.65
N PRO A 186 -15.67 4.07 16.22
CA PRO A 186 -14.26 3.84 16.58
C PRO A 186 -14.04 3.71 18.10
N LYS A 187 -14.81 4.45 18.92
CA LYS A 187 -14.78 4.33 20.38
C LYS A 187 -15.35 2.99 20.86
N VAL A 188 -16.44 2.53 20.23
CA VAL A 188 -17.07 1.24 20.54
C VAL A 188 -16.16 0.08 20.17
N VAL A 189 -15.46 0.19 19.03
CA VAL A 189 -14.43 -0.76 18.61
C VAL A 189 -13.34 -0.87 19.67
N GLN A 190 -12.77 0.26 20.11
CA GLN A 190 -11.73 0.27 21.14
C GLN A 190 -12.17 -0.41 22.45
N TYR A 191 -13.43 -0.20 22.85
CA TYR A 191 -14.00 -0.87 24.03
C TYR A 191 -14.00 -2.40 23.87
N TYR A 192 -14.45 -2.90 22.71
CA TYR A 192 -14.49 -4.34 22.47
C TYR A 192 -13.14 -4.97 22.15
N GLU A 193 -12.19 -4.24 21.59
CA GLU A 193 -10.80 -4.71 21.43
C GLU A 193 -10.14 -4.99 22.78
N GLN A 194 -10.40 -4.14 23.79
CA GLN A 194 -9.93 -4.38 25.15
C GLN A 194 -10.57 -5.63 25.76
N LEU A 195 -11.88 -5.81 25.55
CA LEU A 195 -12.60 -6.98 26.05
C LEU A 195 -12.15 -8.28 25.38
N THR A 196 -11.94 -8.31 24.06
CA THR A 196 -11.45 -9.51 23.36
C THR A 196 -10.00 -9.81 23.67
N ALA A 197 -9.17 -8.79 23.94
CA ALA A 197 -7.81 -9.00 24.43
C ALA A 197 -7.78 -9.61 25.84
N GLN A 198 -8.69 -9.20 26.72
CA GLN A 198 -8.78 -9.70 28.09
C GLN A 198 -9.50 -11.05 28.17
N TYR A 199 -10.48 -11.29 27.31
CA TYR A 199 -11.39 -12.43 27.32
C TYR A 199 -11.53 -13.05 25.92
N PRO A 200 -10.44 -13.60 25.34
CA PRO A 200 -10.40 -14.03 23.94
C PRO A 200 -11.26 -15.26 23.63
N ASP A 201 -11.66 -16.03 24.64
CA ASP A 201 -12.43 -17.26 24.45
C ASP A 201 -13.95 -17.03 24.45
N TYR A 202 -14.42 -15.79 24.65
CA TYR A 202 -15.84 -15.46 24.76
C TYR A 202 -16.42 -15.01 23.41
N VAL A 203 -17.36 -15.78 22.87
CA VAL A 203 -17.92 -15.56 21.52
C VAL A 203 -18.59 -14.18 21.38
N PHE A 204 -19.36 -13.76 22.39
CA PHE A 204 -20.14 -12.54 22.30
C PHE A 204 -19.27 -11.27 22.26
N TYR A 205 -18.08 -11.25 22.86
CA TYR A 205 -17.18 -10.09 22.71
C TYR A 205 -16.63 -9.97 21.29
N TRP A 206 -16.32 -11.09 20.64
CA TRP A 206 -15.93 -11.10 19.23
C TRP A 206 -17.09 -10.71 18.30
N TYR A 207 -18.31 -11.13 18.62
CA TYR A 207 -19.50 -10.70 17.89
C TYR A 207 -19.70 -9.18 17.95
N TYR A 208 -19.69 -8.61 19.15
CA TYR A 208 -19.87 -7.17 19.31
C TYR A 208 -18.70 -6.35 18.78
N LEU A 209 -17.47 -6.88 18.80
CA LEU A 209 -16.34 -6.29 18.09
C LEU A 209 -16.59 -6.26 16.58
N ALA A 210 -17.04 -7.38 16.01
CA ALA A 210 -17.33 -7.47 14.57
C ALA A 210 -18.46 -6.52 14.15
N ASP A 211 -19.52 -6.44 14.94
CA ASP A 211 -20.65 -5.52 14.73
C ASP A 211 -20.21 -4.05 14.81
N ALA A 212 -19.39 -3.72 15.82
CA ALA A 212 -18.86 -2.37 15.98
C ALA A 212 -17.93 -1.97 14.82
N GLN A 213 -17.05 -2.88 14.39
CA GLN A 213 -16.17 -2.68 13.24
C GLN A 213 -16.98 -2.54 11.94
N PHE A 214 -18.04 -3.32 11.76
CA PHE A 214 -18.95 -3.21 10.63
C PHE A 214 -19.60 -1.83 10.56
N HIS A 215 -20.11 -1.33 11.69
CA HIS A 215 -20.71 0.00 11.79
C HIS A 215 -19.69 1.15 11.68
N ALA A 216 -18.43 0.92 12.02
CA ALA A 216 -17.32 1.84 11.77
C ALA A 216 -16.84 1.83 10.30
N GLY A 217 -17.36 0.95 9.44
CA GLY A 217 -16.90 0.78 8.05
C GLY A 217 -15.60 -0.02 7.90
N LEU A 218 -15.11 -0.65 8.98
CA LEU A 218 -13.89 -1.45 9.02
C LEU A 218 -14.17 -2.89 8.58
N TYR A 219 -14.69 -3.07 7.36
CA TYR A 219 -15.25 -4.35 6.92
C TYR A 219 -14.26 -5.54 6.92
N PRO A 220 -12.98 -5.41 6.54
CA PRO A 220 -12.03 -6.52 6.64
C PRO A 220 -11.81 -6.97 8.10
N ALA A 221 -11.65 -6.01 9.02
CA ALA A 221 -11.49 -6.30 10.45
C ALA A 221 -12.75 -6.95 11.01
N ALA A 222 -13.94 -6.45 10.64
CA ALA A 222 -15.22 -7.04 11.01
C ALA A 222 -15.34 -8.49 10.54
N LEU A 223 -14.89 -8.79 9.32
CA LEU A 223 -14.89 -10.15 8.78
C LEU A 223 -13.99 -11.08 9.59
N THR A 224 -12.79 -10.64 9.95
CA THR A 224 -11.88 -11.39 10.82
C THR A 224 -12.52 -11.65 12.19
N SER A 225 -13.09 -10.63 12.82
CA SER A 225 -13.69 -10.75 14.15
C SER A 225 -14.89 -11.70 14.18
N VAL A 226 -15.79 -11.65 13.16
CA VAL A 226 -16.93 -12.58 13.10
C VAL A 226 -16.50 -14.02 12.79
N GLN A 227 -15.43 -14.20 12.01
CA GLN A 227 -14.85 -15.53 11.75
C GLN A 227 -14.19 -16.10 13.00
N GLN A 228 -13.53 -15.26 13.80
CA GLN A 228 -13.03 -15.65 15.11
C GLN A 228 -14.18 -16.09 16.03
N ALA A 229 -15.28 -15.33 16.08
CA ALA A 229 -16.47 -15.72 16.83
C ALA A 229 -17.05 -17.08 16.35
N LEU A 230 -17.10 -17.32 15.04
CA LEU A 230 -17.56 -18.58 14.45
C LEU A 230 -16.66 -19.79 14.74
N SER A 231 -15.39 -19.55 15.10
CA SER A 231 -14.41 -20.60 15.39
C SER A 231 -14.51 -21.15 16.82
N LEU A 232 -15.14 -20.39 17.72
CA LEU A 232 -15.21 -20.69 19.15
C LEU A 232 -16.44 -21.57 19.49
N PRO A 233 -16.33 -22.48 20.47
CA PRO A 233 -17.39 -23.43 20.82
C PRO A 233 -18.36 -22.86 21.86
N GLU A 234 -19.25 -21.94 21.49
CA GLU A 234 -20.21 -21.35 22.43
C GLU A 234 -21.58 -21.02 21.80
N ALA A 235 -22.59 -20.75 22.64
CA ALA A 235 -24.02 -20.76 22.26
C ALA A 235 -24.67 -19.38 22.08
N TYR A 236 -23.96 -18.27 22.34
CA TYR A 236 -24.52 -16.92 22.25
C TYR A 236 -23.53 -15.88 21.67
N PRO A 237 -23.95 -15.07 20.67
CA PRO A 237 -25.20 -15.22 19.91
C PRO A 237 -25.20 -16.53 19.10
N SER A 238 -26.35 -16.88 18.54
CA SER A 238 -26.48 -18.12 17.78
C SER A 238 -25.54 -18.14 16.57
N ARG A 239 -25.10 -19.33 16.15
CA ARG A 239 -24.31 -19.49 14.92
C ARG A 239 -25.01 -18.91 13.68
N GLU A 240 -26.35 -18.94 13.66
CA GLU A 240 -27.14 -18.33 12.58
C GLU A 240 -26.98 -16.79 12.55
N GLU A 241 -26.99 -16.14 13.71
CA GLU A 241 -26.74 -14.69 13.82
C GLU A 241 -25.32 -14.32 13.40
N LEU A 242 -24.32 -15.11 13.79
CA LEU A 242 -22.94 -14.92 13.35
C LEU A 242 -22.81 -15.05 11.82
N LEU A 243 -23.44 -16.07 11.22
CA LEU A 243 -23.45 -16.24 9.76
C LEU A 243 -24.21 -15.12 9.04
N LYS A 244 -25.26 -14.58 9.67
CA LYS A 244 -26.01 -13.43 9.15
C LYS A 244 -25.12 -12.17 9.14
N LEU A 245 -24.41 -11.90 10.24
CA LEU A 245 -23.47 -10.79 10.31
C LEU A 245 -22.32 -10.96 9.30
N GLU A 246 -21.73 -12.15 9.21
CA GLU A 246 -20.69 -12.46 8.22
C GLU A 246 -21.19 -12.20 6.78
N LYS A 247 -22.43 -12.60 6.47
CA LYS A 247 -23.05 -12.34 5.17
C LYS A 247 -23.24 -10.84 4.92
N GLN A 248 -23.70 -10.07 5.90
CA GLN A 248 -23.88 -8.62 5.78
C GLN A 248 -22.54 -7.91 5.54
N ILE A 249 -21.49 -8.30 6.28
CA ILE A 249 -20.13 -7.80 6.09
C ILE A 249 -19.65 -8.08 4.67
N LYS A 250 -19.74 -9.34 4.21
CA LYS A 250 -19.34 -9.72 2.83
C LYS A 250 -20.12 -8.96 1.75
N GLN A 251 -21.41 -8.71 1.97
CA GLN A 251 -22.24 -7.94 1.04
C GLN A 251 -21.85 -6.47 1.01
N ALA A 252 -21.60 -5.85 2.16
CA ALA A 252 -21.14 -4.47 2.26
C ALA A 252 -19.75 -4.30 1.61
N MET A 253 -18.83 -5.23 1.85
CA MET A 253 -17.54 -5.30 1.15
C MET A 253 -17.74 -5.38 -0.37
N THR A 254 -18.63 -6.24 -0.85
CA THR A 254 -18.90 -6.39 -2.29
C THR A 254 -19.52 -5.13 -2.90
N ALA A 255 -20.45 -4.47 -2.20
CA ALA A 255 -21.11 -3.25 -2.67
C ALA A 255 -20.15 -2.05 -2.67
N SER A 256 -19.35 -1.89 -1.62
CA SER A 256 -18.29 -0.89 -1.53
C SER A 256 -17.26 -1.11 -2.64
N ASN A 257 -16.77 -2.35 -2.80
CA ASN A 257 -15.83 -2.70 -3.86
C ASN A 257 -16.42 -2.46 -5.25
N ARG A 258 -17.73 -2.65 -5.48
CA ARG A 258 -18.37 -2.34 -6.77
C ARG A 258 -18.49 -0.84 -7.03
N ALA A 259 -18.87 -0.06 -6.02
CA ALA A 259 -18.97 1.40 -6.15
C ALA A 259 -17.58 2.05 -6.32
N GLN A 260 -16.58 1.56 -5.57
CA GLN A 260 -15.19 1.98 -5.68
C GLN A 260 -14.60 1.55 -7.02
N ALA A 261 -14.81 0.29 -7.46
CA ALA A 261 -14.37 -0.19 -8.78
C ALA A 261 -15.02 0.56 -9.96
N ALA A 262 -16.27 1.03 -9.82
CA ALA A 262 -16.93 1.81 -10.86
C ALA A 262 -16.34 3.22 -11.04
N ALA A 263 -15.67 3.77 -10.01
CA ALA A 263 -14.95 5.04 -10.06
C ALA A 263 -13.42 4.85 -10.11
N TRP A 264 -12.93 3.61 -10.02
CA TRP A 264 -11.50 3.30 -10.00
C TRP A 264 -10.89 3.38 -11.38
N LEU A 265 -9.58 3.62 -11.39
CA LEU A 265 -8.79 3.79 -12.60
C LEU A 265 -7.62 2.81 -12.63
N TYR A 266 -7.35 2.28 -13.82
CA TYR A 266 -6.33 1.26 -14.07
C TYR A 266 -5.30 1.78 -15.07
N PRO A 267 -3.99 1.62 -14.79
CA PRO A 267 -2.94 2.20 -15.63
C PRO A 267 -2.91 1.52 -17.01
N ILE A 268 -2.82 2.34 -18.05
CA ILE A 268 -2.69 1.92 -19.45
C ILE A 268 -1.54 2.67 -20.10
N SER A 269 -1.01 2.13 -21.19
CA SER A 269 0.16 2.71 -21.86
C SER A 269 0.10 2.62 -23.37
N VAL A 270 0.67 3.62 -24.03
CA VAL A 270 0.73 3.74 -25.48
C VAL A 270 2.18 3.95 -25.89
N ARG A 271 2.67 3.14 -26.83
CA ARG A 271 3.96 3.36 -27.51
C ARG A 271 3.81 4.52 -28.49
N THR A 272 4.67 5.53 -28.36
CA THR A 272 4.70 6.72 -29.23
C THR A 272 6.10 6.90 -29.83
N THR A 273 6.26 7.88 -30.72
CA THR A 273 7.57 8.29 -31.25
C THR A 273 8.48 8.94 -30.22
N ASN A 274 7.95 9.28 -29.03
CA ASN A 274 8.68 9.89 -27.92
C ASN A 274 8.78 8.95 -26.71
N GLY A 275 8.71 7.63 -26.95
CA GLY A 275 8.68 6.59 -25.92
C GLY A 275 7.26 6.24 -25.45
N ILE A 276 7.17 5.39 -24.43
CA ILE A 276 5.91 4.97 -23.84
C ILE A 276 5.28 6.14 -23.08
N ARG A 277 3.96 6.29 -23.20
CA ARG A 277 3.17 7.23 -22.41
C ARG A 277 2.07 6.51 -21.66
N TRP A 278 1.86 6.89 -20.41
CA TRP A 278 0.92 6.26 -19.50
C TRP A 278 -0.27 7.17 -19.22
N GLY A 279 -1.43 6.54 -19.09
CA GLY A 279 -2.72 7.13 -18.74
C GLY A 279 -3.53 6.13 -17.92
N TYR A 280 -4.84 6.34 -17.83
CA TYR A 280 -5.71 5.47 -17.06
C TYR A 280 -7.06 5.23 -17.74
N MET A 281 -7.60 4.03 -17.54
CA MET A 281 -8.94 3.64 -17.99
C MET A 281 -9.84 3.22 -16.83
N ASP A 282 -11.15 3.22 -17.04
CA ASP A 282 -12.10 2.59 -16.12
C ASP A 282 -12.16 1.05 -16.29
N ALA A 283 -12.96 0.38 -15.45
CA ALA A 283 -13.12 -1.07 -15.49
C ALA A 283 -13.73 -1.61 -16.79
N GLN A 284 -14.35 -0.75 -17.61
CA GLN A 284 -14.95 -1.11 -18.90
C GLN A 284 -14.00 -0.88 -20.08
N GLY A 285 -12.79 -0.38 -19.83
CA GLY A 285 -11.79 -0.10 -20.86
C GLY A 285 -11.90 1.28 -21.49
N HIS A 286 -12.75 2.18 -20.97
CA HIS A 286 -12.79 3.55 -21.47
C HIS A 286 -11.62 4.34 -20.88
N VAL A 287 -10.82 4.96 -21.75
CA VAL A 287 -9.78 5.91 -21.33
C VAL A 287 -10.45 7.08 -20.58
N ARG A 288 -9.99 7.32 -19.36
CA ARG A 288 -10.46 8.42 -18.49
C ARG A 288 -9.39 9.48 -18.31
N LEU A 289 -8.12 9.08 -18.26
CA LEU A 289 -6.97 9.97 -18.24
C LEU A 289 -6.10 9.62 -19.45
N GLU A 290 -5.90 10.59 -20.33
CA GLU A 290 -5.15 10.37 -21.58
C GLU A 290 -3.69 9.97 -21.32
N PRO A 291 -3.10 9.08 -22.15
CA PRO A 291 -1.71 8.67 -21.98
C PRO A 291 -0.71 9.78 -22.31
N VAL A 292 -0.35 10.58 -21.30
CA VAL A 292 0.60 11.70 -21.41
C VAL A 292 1.73 11.65 -20.39
N LEU A 293 1.65 10.75 -19.40
CA LEU A 293 2.65 10.59 -18.34
C LEU A 293 3.83 9.74 -18.83
N GLN A 294 5.02 9.92 -18.26
CA GLN A 294 6.16 9.05 -18.55
C GLN A 294 6.09 7.75 -17.75
N GLU A 295 5.54 7.79 -16.54
CA GLU A 295 5.26 6.62 -15.71
C GLU A 295 3.97 6.84 -14.91
N ALA A 296 3.26 5.74 -14.61
CA ALA A 296 2.03 5.77 -13.84
C ALA A 296 1.90 4.50 -12.99
N GLN A 297 1.88 4.65 -11.67
CA GLN A 297 1.57 3.55 -10.76
C GLN A 297 0.05 3.32 -10.67
N ALA A 298 -0.35 2.13 -10.21
CA ALA A 298 -1.74 1.84 -9.91
C ALA A 298 -2.26 2.75 -8.79
N PHE A 299 -3.55 3.10 -8.83
CA PHE A 299 -4.21 3.78 -7.72
C PHE A 299 -4.23 2.88 -6.49
N GLN A 300 -3.79 3.43 -5.36
CA GLN A 300 -3.82 2.78 -4.04
C GLN A 300 -5.19 2.97 -3.39
N PRO A 301 -5.56 2.18 -2.36
CA PRO A 301 -6.89 2.24 -1.73
C PRO A 301 -7.35 3.62 -1.26
N ASN A 302 -6.43 4.54 -0.98
CA ASN A 302 -6.69 5.95 -0.65
C ASN A 302 -7.09 6.83 -1.86
N GLY A 303 -7.15 6.27 -3.07
CA GLY A 303 -7.51 6.99 -4.29
C GLY A 303 -6.40 7.84 -4.89
N LEU A 304 -5.14 7.61 -4.49
CA LEU A 304 -3.96 8.31 -4.99
C LEU A 304 -3.07 7.40 -5.84
N ALA A 305 -2.39 7.99 -6.82
CA ALA A 305 -1.38 7.32 -7.62
C ALA A 305 -0.13 8.20 -7.77
N VAL A 306 1.05 7.59 -7.63
CA VAL A 306 2.32 8.24 -7.97
C VAL A 306 2.51 8.18 -9.48
N VAL A 307 2.87 9.31 -10.07
CA VAL A 307 3.07 9.46 -11.52
C VAL A 307 4.35 10.24 -11.81
N VAL A 308 4.97 9.98 -12.95
CA VAL A 308 6.14 10.73 -13.43
C VAL A 308 5.77 11.54 -14.67
N LYS A 309 6.12 12.82 -14.64
CA LYS A 309 5.99 13.73 -15.77
C LYS A 309 7.23 14.61 -15.84
N ASP A 310 7.77 14.76 -17.05
CA ASP A 310 8.98 15.56 -17.33
C ASP A 310 10.17 15.19 -16.41
N GLY A 311 10.32 13.89 -16.12
CA GLY A 311 11.40 13.32 -15.31
C GLY A 311 11.23 13.51 -13.80
N ARG A 312 10.09 14.04 -13.33
CA ARG A 312 9.81 14.27 -11.91
C ARG A 312 8.56 13.54 -11.44
N ALA A 313 8.62 12.99 -10.24
CA ALA A 313 7.53 12.31 -9.58
C ALA A 313 6.58 13.30 -8.88
N GLY A 314 5.28 13.02 -9.02
CA GLY A 314 4.16 13.71 -8.37
C GLY A 314 3.05 12.72 -8.00
N VAL A 315 1.94 13.22 -7.49
CA VAL A 315 0.79 12.40 -7.04
C VAL A 315 -0.50 12.97 -7.62
N ILE A 316 -1.33 12.10 -8.19
CA ILE A 316 -2.66 12.46 -8.71
C ILE A 316 -3.78 11.73 -7.96
N ASN A 317 -4.97 12.33 -7.97
CA ASN A 317 -6.22 11.68 -7.53
C ASN A 317 -6.94 11.00 -8.72
N LEU A 318 -8.06 10.32 -8.44
CA LEU A 318 -8.90 9.65 -9.46
C LEU A 318 -9.49 10.59 -10.53
N GLN A 319 -9.47 11.91 -10.31
CA GLN A 319 -9.87 12.90 -11.32
C GLN A 319 -8.69 13.37 -12.20
N GLY A 320 -7.49 12.81 -11.98
CA GLY A 320 -6.26 13.21 -12.67
C GLY A 320 -5.69 14.55 -12.20
N GLN A 321 -6.18 15.08 -11.08
CA GLN A 321 -5.69 16.33 -10.51
C GLN A 321 -4.44 16.05 -9.67
N TYR A 322 -3.39 16.84 -9.86
CA TYR A 322 -2.19 16.77 -9.03
C TYR A 322 -2.51 17.19 -7.59
N VAL A 323 -2.38 16.25 -6.67
CA VAL A 323 -2.31 16.50 -5.22
C VAL A 323 -0.89 16.95 -4.86
N VAL A 324 0.11 16.33 -5.50
CA VAL A 324 1.52 16.74 -5.45
C VAL A 324 1.99 17.00 -6.85
N GLN A 325 2.48 18.21 -7.13
CA GLN A 325 3.07 18.55 -8.43
C GLN A 325 4.29 17.67 -8.72
N PRO A 326 4.60 17.36 -10.00
CA PRO A 326 5.76 16.55 -10.35
C PRO A 326 7.05 17.35 -10.12
N VAL A 327 7.55 17.31 -8.88
CA VAL A 327 8.71 18.10 -8.43
C VAL A 327 9.73 17.27 -7.68
N TYR A 328 9.46 16.00 -7.38
CA TYR A 328 10.38 15.11 -6.68
C TYR A 328 11.18 14.24 -7.68
N ASP A 329 12.34 13.75 -7.26
CA ASP A 329 13.10 12.76 -8.02
C ASP A 329 12.41 11.40 -7.95
N SER A 330 11.85 11.04 -6.79
CA SER A 330 10.99 9.87 -6.62
C SER A 330 10.00 10.05 -5.48
N ILE A 331 8.89 9.29 -5.51
CA ILE A 331 7.93 9.17 -4.40
C ILE A 331 7.59 7.68 -4.26
N HIS A 332 7.71 7.14 -3.06
CA HIS A 332 7.30 5.77 -2.74
C HIS A 332 5.77 5.66 -2.66
N SER A 333 5.25 4.43 -2.63
CA SER A 333 3.83 4.18 -2.35
C SER A 333 3.44 4.69 -0.96
N PHE A 334 2.16 5.00 -0.75
CA PHE A 334 1.69 5.35 0.59
C PHE A 334 1.57 4.08 1.43
N SER A 335 2.17 4.14 2.62
CA SER A 335 2.01 3.16 3.71
C SER A 335 1.57 3.91 4.95
N GLU A 336 0.51 3.44 5.61
CA GLU A 336 -0.05 4.10 6.81
C GLU A 336 -0.28 5.60 6.61
N GLU A 337 -0.88 5.97 5.47
CA GLU A 337 -1.20 7.36 5.06
C GLU A 337 0.04 8.26 4.87
N ARG A 338 1.25 7.68 4.71
CA ARG A 338 2.50 8.40 4.50
C ARG A 338 3.24 7.89 3.28
N ALA A 339 3.92 8.76 2.57
CA ALA A 339 4.85 8.39 1.50
C ALA A 339 6.22 9.04 1.74
N ILE A 340 7.27 8.38 1.27
CA ILE A 340 8.62 8.92 1.28
C ILE A 340 8.93 9.53 -0.08
N ALA A 341 9.24 10.82 -0.09
CA ALA A 341 9.60 11.57 -1.28
C ALA A 341 11.08 11.95 -1.24
N MET A 342 11.78 11.83 -2.37
CA MET A 342 13.19 12.17 -2.49
C MET A 342 13.37 13.33 -3.45
N ASP A 343 14.24 14.28 -3.09
CA ASP A 343 14.79 15.25 -4.04
C ASP A 343 16.31 15.41 -3.84
N SER A 344 16.92 16.37 -4.53
CA SER A 344 18.35 16.71 -4.41
C SER A 344 18.86 16.98 -2.98
N GLN A 345 17.98 17.30 -2.02
CA GLN A 345 18.35 17.51 -0.61
C GLN A 345 18.29 16.22 0.21
N GLY A 346 17.64 15.16 -0.29
CA GLY A 346 17.43 13.89 0.39
C GLY A 346 15.96 13.51 0.55
N PHE A 347 15.72 12.50 1.38
CA PHE A 347 14.42 11.91 1.67
C PHE A 347 13.61 12.76 2.66
N LYS A 348 12.31 12.85 2.43
CA LYS A 348 11.32 13.57 3.23
C LYS A 348 10.06 12.71 3.36
N MET A 349 9.37 12.80 4.49
CA MET A 349 8.06 12.17 4.66
C MET A 349 6.96 13.16 4.26
N ILE A 350 6.00 12.73 3.46
CA ILE A 350 4.80 13.49 3.09
C ILE A 350 3.53 12.76 3.54
N ASN A 351 2.46 13.52 3.82
CA ASN A 351 1.12 12.96 3.99
C ASN A 351 0.36 12.88 2.65
N GLU A 352 -0.87 12.35 2.69
CA GLU A 352 -1.74 12.20 1.50
C GLU A 352 -2.14 13.52 0.84
N GLN A 353 -1.98 14.66 1.52
CA GLN A 353 -2.20 15.99 0.95
C GLN A 353 -0.91 16.60 0.38
N GLY A 354 0.20 15.87 0.39
CA GLY A 354 1.49 16.34 -0.10
C GLY A 354 2.27 17.22 0.87
N VAL A 355 1.79 17.38 2.11
CA VAL A 355 2.46 18.20 3.13
C VAL A 355 3.69 17.46 3.62
N VAL A 356 4.85 18.10 3.50
CA VAL A 356 6.12 17.61 4.09
C VAL A 356 6.02 17.67 5.61
N LEU A 357 6.19 16.51 6.25
CA LEU A 357 6.07 16.34 7.70
C LEU A 357 7.42 16.40 8.42
N THR A 358 8.50 15.96 7.76
CA THR A 358 9.84 16.00 8.33
C THR A 358 10.36 17.44 8.43
N SER A 359 11.04 17.77 9.52
CA SER A 359 11.62 19.10 9.75
C SER A 359 12.86 19.39 8.90
N ARG A 360 13.48 18.36 8.33
CA ARG A 360 14.64 18.42 7.43
C ARG A 360 14.58 17.29 6.39
N ALA A 361 15.47 17.33 5.42
CA ALA A 361 15.75 16.19 4.55
C ALA A 361 16.75 15.24 5.24
N TYR A 362 16.60 13.94 4.97
CA TYR A 362 17.42 12.87 5.52
C TYR A 362 18.18 12.16 4.40
N PRO A 363 19.37 11.59 4.66
CA PRO A 363 20.04 10.72 3.70
C PRO A 363 19.22 9.50 3.28
N PHE A 364 18.34 9.00 4.17
CA PHE A 364 17.43 7.89 3.92
C PHE A 364 16.30 7.85 4.95
N ILE A 365 15.11 7.46 4.49
CA ILE A 365 13.97 7.10 5.33
C ILE A 365 13.33 5.86 4.69
N ALA A 366 13.05 4.84 5.49
CA ALA A 366 12.27 3.67 5.08
C ALA A 366 10.76 3.99 5.10
N ASP A 367 9.95 3.16 4.44
CA ASP A 367 8.50 3.31 4.50
C ASP A 367 7.99 3.10 5.94
N VAL A 368 6.86 3.74 6.26
CA VAL A 368 6.25 3.61 7.59
C VAL A 368 5.73 2.18 7.76
N GLN A 369 6.13 1.53 8.85
CA GLN A 369 5.62 0.26 9.33
C GLN A 369 5.37 0.34 10.84
N ASP A 370 4.16 -0.04 11.25
CA ASP A 370 3.69 -0.07 12.64
C ASP A 370 3.91 1.29 13.34
N GLY A 371 3.53 2.36 12.63
CA GLY A 371 3.62 3.74 13.08
C GLY A 371 5.04 4.31 13.18
N ARG A 372 6.05 3.65 12.62
CA ARG A 372 7.46 4.08 12.66
C ARG A 372 8.12 3.98 11.30
N ALA A 373 9.05 4.89 11.02
CA ALA A 373 9.94 4.81 9.85
C ALA A 373 11.39 4.83 10.30
N VAL A 374 12.17 3.84 9.86
CA VAL A 374 13.63 3.82 10.08
C VAL A 374 14.26 4.96 9.30
N PHE A 375 15.13 5.74 9.93
CA PHE A 375 16.01 6.67 9.21
C PHE A 375 17.46 6.40 9.63
N TYR A 376 18.41 6.85 8.81
CA TYR A 376 19.79 6.96 9.28
C TYR A 376 20.33 8.37 9.13
N ASP A 377 21.30 8.69 9.98
CA ASP A 377 22.11 9.91 9.90
C ASP A 377 23.60 9.54 9.87
N THR A 378 24.42 10.43 9.35
CA THR A 378 25.87 10.29 9.34
C THR A 378 26.47 11.10 10.49
N SER A 379 27.10 10.42 11.45
CA SER A 379 27.86 11.05 12.53
C SER A 379 29.34 11.05 12.18
N THR A 380 29.95 12.23 12.07
CA THR A 380 31.39 12.37 11.83
C THR A 380 32.14 12.56 13.15
N ASP A 381 32.99 11.60 13.48
CA ASP A 381 33.94 11.68 14.59
C ASP A 381 35.35 11.96 14.03
N GLN A 382 36.06 12.91 14.63
CA GLN A 382 37.40 13.33 14.17
C GLN A 382 38.48 12.24 14.31
N THR A 383 38.21 11.17 15.07
CA THR A 383 39.13 10.07 15.38
C THR A 383 38.73 8.74 14.75
N THR A 384 37.43 8.48 14.56
CA THR A 384 36.92 7.20 14.01
C THR A 384 36.33 7.31 12.60
N GLY A 385 36.22 8.53 12.05
CA GLY A 385 35.65 8.78 10.72
C GLY A 385 34.13 8.96 10.76
N THR A 386 33.50 8.86 9.59
CA THR A 386 32.04 8.96 9.45
C THR A 386 31.41 7.60 9.73
N SER A 387 30.45 7.55 10.67
CA SER A 387 29.64 6.38 11.00
C SER A 387 28.17 6.63 10.65
N ILE A 388 27.47 5.58 10.21
CA ILE A 388 26.03 5.60 9.96
C ILE A 388 25.32 5.10 11.21
N LEU A 389 24.35 5.86 11.69
CA LEU A 389 23.54 5.48 12.84
C LEU A 389 22.05 5.57 12.51
N TYR A 390 21.29 4.59 12.96
CA TYR A 390 19.88 4.43 12.70
C TYR A 390 19.04 4.91 13.89
N GLY A 391 17.89 5.51 13.58
CA GLY A 391 16.85 5.96 14.51
C GLY A 391 15.47 5.76 13.90
N TYR A 392 14.44 6.30 14.54
CA TYR A 392 13.05 6.17 14.10
C TYR A 392 12.30 7.51 14.14
N LEU A 393 11.58 7.76 13.06
CA LEU A 393 10.56 8.80 12.94
C LEU A 393 9.19 8.22 13.31
N ASP A 394 8.31 9.04 13.88
CA ASP A 394 6.88 8.74 13.95
C ASP A 394 6.13 9.17 12.68
N THR A 395 4.84 8.89 12.60
CA THR A 395 3.98 9.28 11.47
C THR A 395 3.74 10.79 11.39
N SER A 396 4.20 11.60 12.34
CA SER A 396 4.21 13.07 12.21
C SER A 396 5.52 13.59 11.61
N GLY A 397 6.45 12.69 11.25
CA GLY A 397 7.77 13.03 10.72
C GLY A 397 8.76 13.47 11.81
N LYS A 398 8.45 13.24 13.09
CA LYS A 398 9.30 13.64 14.21
C LYS A 398 10.22 12.50 14.63
N GLU A 399 11.49 12.83 14.89
CA GLU A 399 12.45 11.92 15.53
C GLU A 399 11.99 11.60 16.96
N VAL A 400 11.42 10.41 17.15
CA VAL A 400 11.02 9.89 18.47
C VAL A 400 12.10 9.03 19.09
N ILE A 401 12.94 8.40 18.25
CA ILE A 401 14.15 7.70 18.67
C ILE A 401 15.29 8.25 17.82
N ARG A 402 16.18 9.03 18.45
CA ARG A 402 17.36 9.60 17.78
C ARG A 402 18.27 8.52 17.18
N ALA A 403 18.99 8.88 16.13
CA ALA A 403 20.00 8.02 15.52
C ALA A 403 21.07 7.63 16.57
N GLN A 404 21.14 6.33 16.90
CA GLN A 404 22.08 5.81 17.91
C GLN A 404 22.42 4.32 17.72
N TYR A 405 21.78 3.62 16.78
CA TYR A 405 21.97 2.19 16.56
C TYR A 405 22.83 1.92 15.33
N MET A 406 23.66 0.87 15.33
CA MET A 406 24.46 0.47 14.17
C MET A 406 23.60 -0.13 13.04
N SER A 407 22.46 -0.72 13.38
CA SER A 407 21.42 -1.16 12.45
C SER A 407 20.07 -1.23 13.16
N ALA A 408 18.98 -1.18 12.40
CA ALA A 408 17.61 -1.15 12.89
C ALA A 408 16.68 -1.93 11.94
N ASN A 409 15.85 -2.82 12.47
CA ASN A 409 14.75 -3.45 11.74
C ASN A 409 13.48 -2.60 11.85
N ASP A 410 12.52 -2.83 10.95
CA ASP A 410 11.19 -2.21 11.04
C ASP A 410 10.46 -2.64 12.31
N PHE A 411 9.54 -1.79 12.77
CA PHE A 411 8.66 -2.12 13.88
C PHE A 411 7.61 -3.14 13.44
N GLN A 412 7.35 -4.13 14.30
CA GLN A 412 6.30 -5.11 14.15
C GLN A 412 5.69 -5.42 15.52
N ASN A 413 4.37 -5.27 15.66
CA ASN A 413 3.64 -5.49 16.91
C ASN A 413 4.21 -4.67 18.10
N GLY A 414 4.54 -3.40 17.85
CA GLY A 414 5.04 -2.43 18.81
C GLY A 414 6.51 -2.62 19.22
N LYS A 415 7.26 -3.48 18.53
CA LYS A 415 8.65 -3.81 18.88
C LYS A 415 9.56 -3.82 17.66
N ALA A 416 10.83 -3.51 17.87
CA ALA A 416 11.86 -3.61 16.85
C ALA A 416 13.17 -4.17 17.42
N VAL A 417 13.94 -4.84 16.56
CA VAL A 417 15.29 -5.30 16.89
C VAL A 417 16.29 -4.27 16.36
N VAL A 418 17.23 -3.91 17.22
CA VAL A 418 18.28 -2.93 16.90
C VAL A 418 19.64 -3.46 17.32
N GLN A 419 20.68 -3.11 16.58
CA GLN A 419 22.06 -3.40 16.95
C GLN A 419 22.65 -2.21 17.69
N ILE A 420 23.04 -2.42 18.95
CA ILE A 420 23.63 -1.38 19.81
C ILE A 420 25.12 -1.20 19.48
N LYS A 421 25.84 -2.31 19.38
CA LYS A 421 27.26 -2.37 18.99
C LYS A 421 27.61 -3.76 18.45
N ASP A 422 28.87 -3.98 18.09
CA ASP A 422 29.34 -5.31 17.69
C ASP A 422 28.94 -6.38 18.72
N LYS A 423 28.33 -7.46 18.21
CA LYS A 423 27.75 -8.59 18.98
C LYS A 423 26.78 -8.21 20.10
N GLU A 424 26.13 -7.04 20.05
CA GLU A 424 25.12 -6.64 21.02
C GLU A 424 23.88 -6.09 20.33
N TYR A 425 22.78 -6.85 20.42
CA TYR A 425 21.46 -6.49 19.92
C TYR A 425 20.50 -6.21 21.07
N ALA A 426 19.41 -5.51 20.79
CA ALA A 426 18.34 -5.26 21.73
C ALA A 426 16.97 -5.32 21.06
N LEU A 427 15.98 -5.76 21.83
CA LEU A 427 14.57 -5.57 21.51
C LEU A 427 14.11 -4.29 22.20
N ILE A 428 13.51 -3.37 21.44
CA ILE A 428 13.02 -2.08 21.93
C ILE A 428 11.51 -1.96 21.73
N ASP A 429 10.86 -1.16 22.56
CA ASP A 429 9.47 -0.73 22.37
C ASP A 429 9.37 0.49 21.46
N VAL A 430 8.14 0.90 21.13
CA VAL A 430 7.84 2.08 20.27
C VAL A 430 8.40 3.42 20.78
N ASN A 431 8.78 3.50 22.05
CA ASN A 431 9.38 4.68 22.67
C ASN A 431 10.92 4.59 22.72
N GLY A 432 11.50 3.50 22.22
CA GLY A 432 12.93 3.22 22.27
C GLY A 432 13.40 2.65 23.62
N ASN A 433 12.47 2.30 24.52
CA ASN A 433 12.86 1.66 25.76
C ASN A 433 13.32 0.24 25.47
N ARG A 434 14.45 -0.13 26.06
CA ARG A 434 15.04 -1.45 25.90
C ARG A 434 14.26 -2.48 26.70
N ILE A 435 13.60 -3.40 26.01
CA ILE A 435 12.88 -4.53 26.58
C ILE A 435 13.87 -5.64 26.97
N SER A 436 14.82 -5.96 26.10
CA SER A 436 15.81 -7.02 26.31
C SER A 436 17.11 -6.76 25.54
N SER A 437 18.18 -7.46 25.91
CA SER A 437 19.50 -7.35 25.27
C SER A 437 20.07 -8.73 24.99
N TYR A 438 20.78 -8.85 23.88
CA TYR A 438 21.22 -10.12 23.32
C TYR A 438 22.72 -10.03 22.98
N PRO A 439 23.59 -10.76 23.71
CA PRO A 439 25.03 -10.78 23.44
C PRO A 439 25.36 -11.81 22.35
N TYR A 440 24.87 -11.55 21.13
CA TYR A 440 24.97 -12.45 19.98
C TYR A 440 25.49 -11.72 18.75
N ALA A 441 26.22 -12.44 17.89
CA ALA A 441 26.74 -11.90 16.64
C ALA A 441 25.64 -11.45 15.68
N TYR A 442 24.46 -12.07 15.74
CA TYR A 442 23.29 -11.68 14.96
C TYR A 442 21.99 -12.01 15.70
N VAL A 443 21.02 -11.10 15.61
CA VAL A 443 19.62 -11.31 15.99
C VAL A 443 18.74 -10.72 14.89
N GLY A 444 17.87 -11.53 14.29
CA GLY A 444 16.93 -11.10 13.25
C GLY A 444 15.64 -10.50 13.81
N PRO A 445 14.71 -10.07 12.95
CA PRO A 445 13.46 -9.44 13.38
C PRO A 445 12.55 -10.42 14.15
N LEU A 446 11.64 -9.85 14.96
CA LEU A 446 10.70 -10.59 15.79
C LEU A 446 9.58 -11.19 14.93
N GLY A 447 9.41 -12.52 14.98
CA GLY A 447 8.30 -13.22 14.34
C GLY A 447 7.57 -14.10 15.36
N ASP A 448 6.27 -13.92 15.53
CA ASP A 448 5.42 -14.68 16.48
C ASP A 448 6.03 -14.93 17.88
N GLY A 449 6.78 -13.95 18.43
CA GLY A 449 7.42 -14.05 19.75
C GLY A 449 8.78 -14.77 19.78
N LEU A 450 9.35 -15.12 18.63
CA LEU A 450 10.67 -15.75 18.50
C LEU A 450 11.59 -14.94 17.57
N LEU A 451 12.89 -14.99 17.85
CA LEU A 451 13.93 -14.27 17.13
C LEU A 451 14.99 -15.26 16.64
N ALA A 452 15.27 -15.27 15.33
CA ALA A 452 16.41 -16.02 14.80
C ALA A 452 17.72 -15.39 15.31
N PHE A 453 18.69 -16.20 15.72
CA PHE A 453 19.97 -15.69 16.24
C PHE A 453 21.18 -16.57 15.87
N GLN A 454 22.36 -15.96 15.82
CA GLN A 454 23.65 -16.65 15.72
C GLN A 454 24.56 -16.26 16.90
N LYS A 455 25.19 -17.25 17.54
CA LYS A 455 26.14 -16.97 18.63
C LYS A 455 27.41 -16.27 18.14
N GLU A 456 27.96 -16.76 17.03
CA GLU A 456 29.18 -16.25 16.40
C GLU A 456 28.91 -15.99 14.93
N LEU A 457 29.70 -15.09 14.33
CA LEU A 457 29.66 -14.85 12.89
C LEU A 457 29.94 -16.16 12.15
N SER A 458 29.15 -16.46 11.12
CA SER A 458 29.17 -17.75 10.38
C SER A 458 28.73 -18.99 11.20
N GLY A 459 28.19 -18.79 12.40
CA GLY A 459 27.59 -19.86 13.19
C GLY A 459 26.24 -20.33 12.64
N LYS A 460 25.69 -21.39 13.25
CA LYS A 460 24.33 -21.83 12.95
C LYS A 460 23.29 -20.88 13.56
N TYR A 461 22.12 -20.85 12.94
CA TYR A 461 20.94 -20.19 13.46
C TYR A 461 20.18 -21.10 14.43
N GLY A 462 19.75 -20.51 15.54
CA GLY A 462 18.72 -21.05 16.43
C GLY A 462 17.63 -20.00 16.63
N TYR A 463 16.75 -20.23 17.62
CA TYR A 463 15.74 -19.25 18.00
C TYR A 463 15.76 -18.98 19.51
N ILE A 464 15.68 -17.70 19.87
CA ILE A 464 15.46 -17.23 21.23
C ILE A 464 14.05 -16.66 21.37
N ASP A 465 13.51 -16.68 22.59
CA ASP A 465 12.33 -15.87 22.92
C ASP A 465 12.70 -14.41 23.15
N GLU A 466 11.70 -13.55 23.33
CA GLU A 466 11.90 -12.11 23.60
C GLU A 466 12.80 -11.83 24.81
N ARG A 467 12.88 -12.74 25.80
CA ARG A 467 13.72 -12.61 27.00
C ARG A 467 15.16 -13.10 26.76
N GLY A 468 15.46 -13.61 25.56
CA GLY A 468 16.77 -14.14 25.19
C GLY A 468 16.98 -15.61 25.58
N ASN A 469 15.95 -16.33 26.04
CA ASN A 469 16.10 -17.75 26.34
C ASN A 469 16.12 -18.55 25.04
N ILE A 470 17.10 -19.44 24.89
CA ILE A 470 17.19 -20.33 23.74
C ILE A 470 16.00 -21.30 23.76
N ARG A 471 15.12 -21.17 22.77
CA ARG A 471 13.97 -22.08 22.54
C ARG A 471 14.32 -23.18 21.56
N ILE A 472 15.12 -22.86 20.55
CA ILE A 472 15.62 -23.83 19.56
C ILE A 472 17.13 -23.64 19.47
N GLN A 473 17.88 -24.71 19.76
CA GLN A 473 19.34 -24.67 19.72
C GLN A 473 19.85 -24.37 18.30
N PRO A 474 20.96 -23.61 18.15
CA PRO A 474 21.58 -23.36 16.86
C PRO A 474 21.92 -24.65 16.11
N ARG A 475 21.29 -24.83 14.94
CA ARG A 475 21.54 -26.00 14.07
C ARG A 475 21.21 -25.77 12.59
N PHE A 476 20.63 -24.63 12.23
CA PHE A 476 20.23 -24.30 10.86
C PHE A 476 21.27 -23.43 10.18
N THR A 477 21.43 -23.56 8.87
CA THR A 477 22.34 -22.71 8.08
C THR A 477 21.67 -21.39 7.68
N THR A 478 20.34 -21.37 7.65
CA THR A 478 19.50 -20.18 7.48
C THR A 478 18.22 -20.35 8.29
N ALA A 479 17.69 -19.26 8.82
CA ALA A 479 16.45 -19.23 9.60
C ALA A 479 15.68 -17.94 9.31
N LEU A 480 14.48 -18.06 8.74
CA LEU A 480 13.58 -16.93 8.54
C LEU A 480 12.75 -16.64 9.81
N PRO A 481 12.17 -15.45 9.96
CA PRO A 481 11.27 -15.15 11.08
C PRO A 481 10.07 -16.11 11.12
N PHE A 482 9.54 -16.34 12.32
CA PHE A 482 8.31 -17.10 12.47
C PHE A 482 7.11 -16.28 11.99
N ASN A 483 6.23 -16.92 11.22
CA ASN A 483 4.95 -16.39 10.78
C ASN A 483 3.90 -17.51 10.82
N GLY A 484 2.69 -17.24 11.30
CA GLY A 484 1.64 -18.25 11.45
C GLY A 484 2.04 -19.46 12.32
N GLY A 485 2.97 -19.28 13.26
CA GLY A 485 3.51 -20.31 14.14
C GLY A 485 4.57 -21.23 13.52
N GLN A 486 5.02 -20.93 12.29
CA GLN A 486 6.00 -21.72 11.56
C GLN A 486 7.16 -20.87 11.03
N ALA A 487 8.31 -21.49 10.76
CA ALA A 487 9.45 -20.81 10.17
C ALA A 487 10.14 -21.69 9.13
N ILE A 488 10.57 -21.07 8.02
CA ILE A 488 11.36 -21.71 6.97
C ILE A 488 12.83 -21.71 7.41
N VAL A 489 13.46 -22.88 7.33
CA VAL A 489 14.86 -23.07 7.75
C VAL A 489 15.65 -23.89 6.73
N ASN A 490 16.93 -23.56 6.56
CA ASN A 490 17.86 -24.32 5.73
C ASN A 490 18.75 -25.21 6.61
N THR A 491 19.08 -26.39 6.09
CA THR A 491 19.97 -27.38 6.73
C THR A 491 21.22 -27.70 5.93
N ALA A 492 21.29 -27.29 4.66
CA ALA A 492 22.44 -27.57 3.81
C ALA A 492 23.64 -26.70 4.16
N GLU A 493 24.82 -27.31 4.13
CA GLU A 493 26.13 -26.66 4.32
C GLU A 493 26.75 -26.17 3.00
N ASP A 494 26.06 -26.41 1.88
CA ASP A 494 26.51 -26.09 0.54
C ASP A 494 25.49 -25.21 -0.21
N TYR A 495 25.80 -24.91 -1.47
CA TYR A 495 24.97 -24.05 -2.32
C TYR A 495 23.68 -24.73 -2.82
N ARG A 496 23.49 -26.04 -2.60
CA ARG A 496 22.32 -26.76 -3.13
C ARG A 496 21.05 -26.42 -2.38
N SER A 497 21.20 -25.94 -1.14
CA SER A 497 20.12 -25.67 -0.20
C SER A 497 19.30 -26.91 0.15
N ASN A 498 18.78 -26.95 1.36
CA ASN A 498 17.90 -28.02 1.84
C ASN A 498 16.94 -27.44 2.88
N TYR A 499 15.94 -26.73 2.36
CA TYR A 499 14.91 -26.04 3.10
C TYR A 499 13.81 -26.99 3.58
N GLY A 500 13.34 -26.72 4.80
CA GLY A 500 12.17 -27.31 5.43
C GLY A 500 11.44 -26.27 6.28
N VAL A 501 10.36 -26.68 6.94
CA VAL A 501 9.55 -25.79 7.79
C VAL A 501 9.44 -26.39 9.18
N ILE A 502 9.64 -25.56 10.20
CA ILE A 502 9.57 -25.96 11.61
C ILE A 502 8.44 -25.25 12.35
N ASN A 503 7.92 -25.88 13.41
CA ASN A 503 7.04 -25.24 14.37
C ASN A 503 7.84 -24.54 15.49
N LYS A 504 7.14 -23.84 16.41
CA LYS A 504 7.77 -23.13 17.55
C LYS A 504 8.55 -24.02 18.53
N GLN A 505 8.35 -25.35 18.51
CA GLN A 505 9.15 -26.31 19.28
C GLN A 505 10.41 -26.77 18.52
N GLY A 506 10.60 -26.31 17.29
CA GLY A 506 11.68 -26.71 16.40
C GLY A 506 11.45 -28.08 15.74
N ALA A 507 10.27 -28.69 15.86
CA ALA A 507 9.98 -29.92 15.13
C ALA A 507 9.67 -29.58 13.66
N PHE A 508 10.18 -30.38 12.72
CA PHE A 508 9.87 -30.22 11.30
C PHE A 508 8.40 -30.57 11.05
N VAL A 509 7.66 -29.58 10.54
CA VAL A 509 6.33 -29.76 9.93
C VAL A 509 6.51 -30.22 8.49
N ILE A 510 7.46 -29.60 7.77
CA ILE A 510 7.90 -30.01 6.44
C ILE A 510 9.37 -30.42 6.56
N GLN A 511 9.68 -31.67 6.20
CA GLN A 511 11.06 -32.17 6.24
C GLN A 511 11.95 -31.40 5.24
N PRO A 512 13.22 -31.16 5.58
CA PRO A 512 14.19 -30.61 4.64
C PRO A 512 14.34 -31.50 3.41
N ALA A 513 13.87 -31.01 2.26
CA ALA A 513 13.96 -31.74 0.99
C ALA A 513 13.93 -30.82 -0.24
N TYR A 514 13.88 -29.51 -0.04
CA TYR A 514 13.57 -28.53 -1.09
C TYR A 514 14.73 -27.55 -1.26
N ASN A 515 15.03 -27.16 -2.50
CA ASN A 515 16.07 -26.16 -2.74
C ASN A 515 15.54 -24.73 -2.51
N ASP A 516 14.22 -24.57 -2.46
CA ASP A 516 13.52 -23.32 -2.13
C ASP A 516 12.16 -23.61 -1.47
N ILE A 517 11.73 -22.77 -0.52
CA ILE A 517 10.36 -22.76 0.01
C ILE A 517 9.92 -21.30 0.10
N ARG A 518 8.76 -20.99 -0.47
CA ARG A 518 8.14 -19.66 -0.45
C ARG A 518 6.88 -19.67 0.40
N GLU A 519 6.73 -18.72 1.30
CA GLU A 519 5.45 -18.44 1.94
C GLU A 519 4.57 -17.68 0.95
N LEU A 520 3.44 -18.29 0.55
CA LEU A 520 2.53 -17.71 -0.43
C LEU A 520 1.35 -16.98 0.23
N GLY A 521 1.31 -16.86 1.56
CA GLY A 521 0.14 -16.31 2.27
C GLY A 521 -1.07 -17.26 2.26
N GLU A 522 -2.14 -16.84 2.94
CA GLU A 522 -3.40 -17.61 3.07
C GLU A 522 -3.21 -19.10 3.37
N GLN A 523 -2.22 -19.41 4.23
CA GLN A 523 -1.86 -20.76 4.65
C GLN A 523 -1.35 -21.67 3.51
N ARG A 524 -0.57 -21.12 2.58
CA ARG A 524 0.04 -21.88 1.48
C ARG A 524 1.56 -21.70 1.40
N TYR A 525 2.23 -22.78 1.02
CA TYR A 525 3.65 -22.78 0.66
C TYR A 525 3.85 -23.15 -0.80
N GLY A 526 4.84 -22.53 -1.44
CA GLY A 526 5.42 -22.99 -2.69
C GLY A 526 6.67 -23.81 -2.39
N LEU A 527 6.62 -25.13 -2.61
CA LEU A 527 7.74 -26.04 -2.41
C LEU A 527 8.53 -26.18 -3.71
N GLY A 528 9.78 -25.72 -3.72
CA GLY A 528 10.64 -25.69 -4.90
C GLY A 528 11.60 -26.89 -4.97
N ASN A 529 11.60 -27.56 -6.11
CA ASN A 529 12.64 -28.52 -6.50
C ASN A 529 13.48 -27.93 -7.62
N ALA A 530 14.80 -28.06 -7.52
CA ALA A 530 15.72 -27.60 -8.55
C ALA A 530 15.38 -28.31 -9.88
N ILE A 531 15.37 -27.55 -10.97
CA ILE A 531 15.19 -28.11 -12.32
C ILE A 531 16.32 -29.10 -12.64
N ASP A 532 17.53 -28.74 -12.22
CA ASP A 532 18.71 -29.61 -12.21
C ASP A 532 19.34 -29.53 -10.81
N SER A 533 19.44 -30.66 -10.11
CA SER A 533 19.97 -30.74 -8.75
C SER A 533 21.48 -30.45 -8.65
N GLU A 534 22.23 -30.63 -9.74
CA GLU A 534 23.65 -30.28 -9.80
C GLU A 534 23.85 -28.81 -10.22
N GLN A 535 22.81 -28.18 -10.79
CA GLN A 535 22.79 -26.77 -11.22
C GLN A 535 21.55 -26.02 -10.69
N PRO A 536 21.38 -25.91 -9.35
CA PRO A 536 20.16 -25.34 -8.74
C PRO A 536 19.92 -23.86 -9.10
N TYR A 537 20.95 -23.16 -9.57
CA TYR A 537 20.86 -21.78 -10.06
C TYR A 537 20.10 -21.64 -11.39
N ILE A 538 19.79 -22.73 -12.10
CA ILE A 538 18.87 -22.72 -13.26
C ILE A 538 17.44 -22.33 -12.81
N GLY A 539 17.12 -22.56 -11.54
CA GLY A 539 15.82 -22.27 -10.93
C GLY A 539 15.08 -23.54 -10.52
N SER A 540 13.86 -23.33 -10.03
CA SER A 540 13.03 -24.38 -9.44
C SER A 540 11.71 -24.59 -10.17
N LEU A 541 11.17 -25.80 -10.06
CA LEU A 541 9.76 -26.09 -10.26
C LEU A 541 9.09 -26.14 -8.89
N TYR A 542 7.98 -25.44 -8.74
CA TYR A 542 7.21 -25.31 -7.53
C TYR A 542 5.97 -26.19 -7.58
N ALA A 543 5.69 -26.81 -6.44
CA ALA A 543 4.39 -27.37 -6.11
C ALA A 543 3.75 -26.55 -4.99
N ILE A 544 2.42 -26.42 -5.00
CA ILE A 544 1.68 -25.79 -3.91
C ILE A 544 1.47 -26.82 -2.80
N ALA A 545 1.62 -26.41 -1.55
CA ALA A 545 1.31 -27.20 -0.37
C ALA A 545 0.52 -26.37 0.66
N ASP A 546 -0.20 -27.06 1.53
CA ASP A 546 -0.74 -26.45 2.75
C ASP A 546 0.33 -26.27 3.83
N MET A 547 -0.03 -25.61 4.95
CA MET A 547 0.87 -25.37 6.08
C MET A 547 1.34 -26.65 6.80
N ASN A 548 0.75 -27.81 6.51
CA ASN A 548 1.20 -29.10 7.06
C ASN A 548 2.14 -29.84 6.10
N GLY A 549 2.50 -29.23 4.96
CA GLY A 549 3.32 -29.85 3.93
C GLY A 549 2.57 -30.83 3.04
N ARG A 550 1.23 -30.92 3.14
CA ARG A 550 0.47 -31.72 2.20
C ARG A 550 0.50 -31.02 0.85
N ARG A 551 1.22 -31.64 -0.08
CA ARG A 551 1.28 -31.18 -1.46
C ARG A 551 -0.10 -31.25 -2.13
N LEU A 552 -0.50 -30.15 -2.74
CA LEU A 552 -1.78 -29.94 -3.43
C LEU A 552 -1.63 -30.05 -4.96
N THR A 553 -0.43 -29.85 -5.49
CA THR A 553 -0.14 -29.92 -6.94
C THR A 553 1.14 -30.70 -7.23
N GLU A 554 1.40 -31.04 -8.48
CA GLU A 554 2.73 -31.51 -8.89
C GLU A 554 3.72 -30.33 -9.04
N PHE A 555 5.01 -30.63 -9.17
CA PHE A 555 6.07 -29.64 -9.40
C PHE A 555 6.08 -29.17 -10.85
N ILE A 556 5.14 -28.29 -11.20
CA ILE A 556 4.91 -27.85 -12.58
C ILE A 556 5.04 -26.35 -12.77
N TYR A 557 5.04 -25.57 -11.69
CA TYR A 557 5.05 -24.11 -11.77
C TYR A 557 6.47 -23.58 -11.74
N ARG A 558 6.82 -22.67 -12.64
CA ARG A 558 8.09 -21.93 -12.59
C ARG A 558 7.98 -20.68 -11.74
N ASN A 559 6.78 -20.11 -11.67
CA ASN A 559 6.47 -18.99 -10.80
C ASN A 559 5.09 -19.17 -10.18
N VAL A 560 4.97 -18.80 -8.92
CA VAL A 560 3.71 -18.69 -8.19
C VAL A 560 3.81 -17.44 -7.31
N GLU A 561 2.81 -16.57 -7.40
CA GLU A 561 2.69 -15.38 -6.58
C GLU A 561 1.94 -15.65 -5.27
N ASN A 562 1.95 -14.67 -4.37
CA ASN A 562 1.21 -14.77 -3.12
C ASN A 562 -0.30 -14.83 -3.38
N TYR A 563 -0.99 -15.65 -2.60
CA TYR A 563 -2.44 -15.68 -2.52
C TYR A 563 -2.97 -14.35 -1.98
N LYS A 564 -3.94 -13.78 -2.71
CA LYS A 564 -4.71 -12.61 -2.34
C LYS A 564 -6.20 -12.92 -2.56
N HIS A 565 -7.00 -12.86 -1.52
CA HIS A 565 -8.45 -13.12 -1.56
C HIS A 565 -8.81 -14.49 -2.14
N GLY A 566 -8.05 -15.53 -1.78
CA GLY A 566 -8.27 -16.91 -2.23
C GLY A 566 -7.68 -17.27 -3.59
N LEU A 567 -6.95 -16.35 -4.24
CA LEU A 567 -6.41 -16.51 -5.58
C LEU A 567 -4.91 -16.23 -5.64
N ALA A 568 -4.15 -17.02 -6.39
CA ALA A 568 -2.74 -16.76 -6.68
C ALA A 568 -2.45 -16.89 -8.17
N SER A 569 -1.66 -15.99 -8.74
CA SER A 569 -1.14 -16.17 -10.10
C SER A 569 -0.09 -17.27 -10.14
N ALA A 570 -0.15 -18.14 -11.14
CA ALA A 570 0.87 -19.16 -11.38
C ALA A 570 1.18 -19.30 -12.88
N SER A 571 2.47 -19.54 -13.19
CA SER A 571 2.97 -19.81 -14.54
C SER A 571 3.74 -21.13 -14.57
N ASN A 572 3.46 -21.97 -15.56
CA ASN A 572 4.26 -23.16 -15.87
C ASN A 572 5.36 -22.90 -16.92
N GLY A 573 5.51 -21.64 -17.36
CA GLY A 573 6.45 -21.21 -18.39
C GLY A 573 5.87 -21.13 -19.81
N THR A 574 4.75 -21.80 -20.07
CA THR A 574 4.03 -21.73 -21.36
C THR A 574 2.66 -21.08 -21.22
N GLN A 575 2.04 -21.19 -20.05
CA GLN A 575 0.76 -20.58 -19.73
C GLN A 575 0.79 -19.99 -18.32
N THR A 576 0.01 -18.93 -18.12
CA THR A 576 -0.22 -18.27 -16.84
C THR A 576 -1.72 -18.25 -16.52
N TYR A 577 -2.10 -18.56 -15.28
CA TYR A 577 -3.49 -18.62 -14.84
C TYR A 577 -3.60 -18.42 -13.32
N LEU A 578 -4.80 -18.13 -12.83
CA LEU A 578 -5.08 -17.99 -11.41
C LEU A 578 -5.38 -19.37 -10.79
N LEU A 579 -4.82 -19.64 -9.62
CA LEU A 579 -5.07 -20.81 -8.79
C LEU A 579 -6.02 -20.46 -7.65
N ASP A 580 -6.93 -21.37 -7.31
CA ASP A 580 -7.66 -21.31 -6.05
C ASP A 580 -6.82 -21.88 -4.89
N LEU A 581 -7.35 -21.80 -3.67
CA LEU A 581 -6.71 -22.35 -2.46
C LEU A 581 -6.49 -23.87 -2.53
N SER A 582 -7.16 -24.61 -3.41
CA SER A 582 -6.87 -26.04 -3.60
C SER A 582 -5.66 -26.30 -4.49
N GLY A 583 -5.05 -25.25 -5.06
CA GLY A 583 -3.94 -25.32 -6.01
C GLY A 583 -4.38 -25.65 -7.44
N ARG A 584 -5.70 -25.66 -7.72
CA ARG A 584 -6.25 -25.91 -9.05
C ARG A 584 -6.50 -24.58 -9.76
N PRO A 585 -6.50 -24.55 -11.11
CA PRO A 585 -6.97 -23.39 -11.85
C PRO A 585 -8.34 -22.94 -11.35
N ALA A 586 -8.43 -21.68 -10.93
CA ALA A 586 -9.63 -21.12 -10.35
C ALA A 586 -10.76 -21.08 -11.41
N PRO A 587 -11.96 -21.57 -11.09
CA PRO A 587 -13.06 -21.61 -12.06
C PRO A 587 -13.51 -20.19 -12.44
N GLY A 588 -13.81 -20.01 -13.73
CA GLY A 588 -14.27 -18.72 -14.26
C GLY A 588 -13.16 -17.66 -14.36
N TYR A 589 -11.93 -18.10 -14.61
CA TYR A 589 -10.79 -17.25 -14.96
C TYR A 589 -10.06 -17.83 -16.18
N PRO A 590 -9.42 -16.98 -17.01
CA PRO A 590 -8.80 -17.41 -18.25
C PRO A 590 -7.44 -18.09 -18.02
N HIS A 591 -7.03 -18.90 -19.00
CA HIS A 591 -5.65 -19.33 -19.20
C HIS A 591 -5.02 -18.45 -20.27
N ILE A 592 -3.89 -17.83 -19.95
CA ILE A 592 -3.19 -16.92 -20.85
C ILE A 592 -1.92 -17.60 -21.35
N GLU A 593 -1.72 -17.62 -22.67
CA GLU A 593 -0.49 -18.12 -23.29
C GLU A 593 0.68 -17.19 -22.99
N GLY A 594 1.81 -17.79 -22.57
CA GLY A 594 3.01 -17.10 -22.15
C GLY A 594 3.29 -17.23 -20.65
N SER A 595 4.37 -16.61 -20.20
CA SER A 595 4.79 -16.63 -18.80
C SER A 595 4.73 -15.23 -18.21
N GLY A 596 4.14 -15.10 -17.03
CA GLY A 596 4.06 -13.84 -16.30
C GLY A 596 3.14 -13.91 -15.10
N SER A 597 2.28 -12.89 -14.95
CA SER A 597 1.35 -12.77 -13.83
C SER A 597 -0.03 -12.25 -14.23
N LEU A 598 -1.03 -12.66 -13.43
CA LEU A 598 -2.43 -12.22 -13.51
C LEU A 598 -2.85 -11.65 -12.16
N GLU A 599 -3.54 -10.51 -12.14
CA GLU A 599 -4.13 -9.95 -10.92
C GLU A 599 -5.58 -9.56 -11.17
N VAL A 600 -6.48 -9.98 -10.29
CA VAL A 600 -7.89 -9.54 -10.34
C VAL A 600 -7.95 -8.13 -9.75
N VAL A 601 -8.08 -7.13 -10.61
CA VAL A 601 -8.06 -5.72 -10.23
C VAL A 601 -9.46 -5.11 -10.13
N ALA A 602 -10.47 -5.79 -10.67
CA ALA A 602 -11.89 -5.50 -10.48
C ALA A 602 -12.73 -6.79 -10.56
N PRO A 603 -14.02 -6.77 -10.16
CA PRO A 603 -14.86 -7.97 -10.18
C PRO A 603 -14.94 -8.72 -11.53
N ASP A 604 -14.76 -8.01 -12.65
CA ASP A 604 -14.69 -8.58 -13.99
C ASP A 604 -13.53 -8.02 -14.82
N LEU A 605 -12.45 -7.56 -14.17
CA LEU A 605 -11.25 -7.06 -14.83
C LEU A 605 -10.01 -7.70 -14.24
N ILE A 606 -9.17 -8.24 -15.12
CA ILE A 606 -7.92 -8.93 -14.78
C ILE A 606 -6.79 -8.18 -15.48
N SER A 607 -5.83 -7.69 -14.70
CA SER A 607 -4.56 -7.19 -15.20
C SER A 607 -3.69 -8.38 -15.58
N VAL A 608 -3.12 -8.36 -16.78
CA VAL A 608 -2.29 -9.43 -17.31
C VAL A 608 -0.95 -8.85 -17.71
N PHE A 609 0.12 -9.30 -17.04
CA PHE A 609 1.49 -8.99 -17.43
C PHE A 609 2.18 -10.28 -17.86
N VAL A 610 2.09 -10.59 -19.14
CA VAL A 610 2.60 -11.84 -19.71
C VAL A 610 3.54 -11.54 -20.87
N ASP A 611 4.70 -12.21 -20.86
CA ASP A 611 5.77 -12.00 -21.83
C ASP A 611 6.16 -10.51 -21.97
N GLN A 612 6.28 -9.80 -20.84
CA GLN A 612 6.65 -8.38 -20.78
C GLN A 612 5.68 -7.43 -21.50
N ARG A 613 4.41 -7.82 -21.64
CA ARG A 613 3.35 -6.95 -22.17
C ARG A 613 2.19 -6.89 -21.18
N LEU A 614 1.74 -5.66 -20.91
CA LEU A 614 0.56 -5.37 -20.11
C LEU A 614 -0.68 -5.32 -21.01
N PHE A 615 -1.72 -6.04 -20.60
CA PHE A 615 -3.06 -5.94 -21.17
C PHE A 615 -4.10 -6.32 -20.13
N TYR A 616 -5.36 -6.07 -20.43
CA TYR A 616 -6.48 -6.39 -19.54
C TYR A 616 -7.51 -7.25 -20.24
N VAL A 617 -8.02 -8.23 -19.50
CA VAL A 617 -9.10 -9.11 -19.96
C VAL A 617 -10.20 -9.17 -18.91
N ASN A 618 -11.41 -9.55 -19.33
CA ASN A 618 -12.46 -9.92 -18.40
C ASN A 618 -12.33 -11.38 -17.95
N ARG A 619 -13.23 -11.85 -17.07
CA ARG A 619 -13.19 -13.23 -16.55
C ARG A 619 -13.42 -14.31 -17.60
N ALA A 620 -14.08 -13.96 -18.71
CA ALA A 620 -14.23 -14.84 -19.86
C ALA A 620 -12.98 -14.89 -20.76
N GLY A 621 -11.94 -14.10 -20.45
CA GLY A 621 -10.71 -14.00 -21.24
C GLY A 621 -10.85 -13.08 -22.46
N GLN A 622 -11.92 -12.28 -22.55
CA GLN A 622 -12.10 -11.33 -23.64
C GLN A 622 -11.23 -10.10 -23.38
N LEU A 623 -10.50 -9.65 -24.40
CA LEU A 623 -9.64 -8.48 -24.34
C LEU A 623 -10.47 -7.21 -24.09
N ILE A 624 -10.12 -6.47 -23.03
CA ILE A 624 -10.67 -5.16 -22.70
C ILE A 624 -9.75 -4.05 -23.23
N TRP A 625 -8.45 -4.20 -23.03
CA TRP A 625 -7.46 -3.23 -23.48
C TRP A 625 -6.09 -3.90 -23.66
N GLN A 626 -5.29 -3.46 -24.63
CA GLN A 626 -3.87 -3.82 -24.77
C GLN A 626 -3.07 -2.62 -25.26
N GLN A 627 -1.77 -2.59 -24.93
CA GLN A 627 -0.83 -1.64 -25.51
C GLN A 627 -0.82 -1.76 -27.03
N ASN A 628 -0.73 -0.63 -27.74
CA ASN A 628 -0.67 -0.63 -29.20
C ASN A 628 0.61 -1.31 -29.71
N THR A 629 0.45 -2.18 -30.70
CA THR A 629 1.56 -2.81 -31.43
C THR A 629 1.92 -2.05 -32.70
N ILE A 630 1.18 -1.00 -33.03
CA ILE A 630 1.45 -0.14 -34.20
C ILE A 630 1.62 1.28 -33.69
N VAL A 631 2.76 1.89 -34.02
CA VAL A 631 3.04 3.30 -33.80
C VAL A 631 2.93 4.03 -35.15
N PRO A 632 1.89 4.86 -35.36
CA PRO A 632 1.78 5.66 -36.57
C PRO A 632 2.85 6.75 -36.60
N LEU A 633 3.41 7.01 -37.79
CA LEU A 633 4.28 8.15 -38.10
C LEU A 633 3.53 9.13 -39.02
N GLU A 634 4.23 10.03 -39.72
CA GLU A 634 3.59 10.78 -40.81
C GLU A 634 3.15 9.82 -41.92
N PRO A 635 1.87 9.86 -42.36
CA PRO A 635 1.39 8.99 -43.42
C PRO A 635 2.27 9.09 -44.67
N PRO A 636 2.64 7.96 -45.29
CA PRO A 636 2.07 6.62 -45.10
C PRO A 636 2.78 5.75 -44.03
N TYR A 637 3.76 6.28 -43.30
CA TYR A 637 4.67 5.48 -42.50
C TYR A 637 4.11 5.03 -41.15
N ARG A 638 4.52 3.84 -40.70
CA ARG A 638 4.26 3.33 -39.34
C ARG A 638 5.28 2.26 -38.94
N VAL A 639 5.45 2.07 -37.64
CA VAL A 639 6.25 0.98 -37.08
C VAL A 639 5.32 -0.04 -36.43
N ARG A 640 5.39 -1.30 -36.84
CA ARG A 640 4.66 -2.42 -36.25
C ARG A 640 5.60 -3.31 -35.43
N GLU A 641 5.17 -3.68 -34.24
CA GLU A 641 5.81 -4.68 -33.39
C GLU A 641 5.44 -6.10 -33.83
N GLU A 642 6.44 -6.98 -33.90
CA GLU A 642 6.29 -8.41 -34.10
C GLU A 642 6.89 -9.16 -32.90
N LYS A 643 6.25 -10.26 -32.49
CA LYS A 643 6.71 -11.12 -31.40
C LYS A 643 7.37 -12.39 -31.93
N TYR A 644 8.56 -12.71 -31.45
CA TYR A 644 9.26 -13.97 -31.68
C TYR A 644 9.57 -14.67 -30.36
N LYS A 645 8.90 -15.79 -30.09
CA LYS A 645 9.07 -16.60 -28.88
C LYS A 645 9.07 -18.09 -29.23
N PRO A 646 10.20 -18.65 -29.71
CA PRO A 646 10.27 -20.04 -30.17
C PRO A 646 10.16 -21.04 -29.03
N ASN A 647 10.62 -20.68 -27.83
CA ASN A 647 10.50 -21.47 -26.61
C ASN A 647 10.44 -20.52 -25.39
N ARG A 648 10.55 -21.07 -24.17
CA ARG A 648 10.48 -20.29 -22.92
C ARG A 648 11.71 -19.42 -22.63
N ASP A 649 12.87 -19.78 -23.18
CA ASP A 649 14.16 -19.17 -22.84
C ASP A 649 14.51 -18.01 -23.79
N TYR A 650 13.67 -17.75 -24.81
CA TYR A 650 13.93 -16.76 -25.85
C TYR A 650 12.68 -15.95 -26.19
N LEU A 651 12.73 -14.63 -25.99
CA LEU A 651 11.64 -13.70 -26.28
C LEU A 651 12.19 -12.45 -26.95
N VAL A 652 11.73 -12.13 -28.15
CA VAL A 652 12.13 -10.90 -28.86
C VAL A 652 10.90 -10.21 -29.41
N TYR A 653 10.73 -8.94 -29.06
CA TYR A 653 9.86 -8.02 -29.78
C TYR A 653 10.71 -7.19 -30.74
N TYR A 654 10.35 -7.17 -32.02
CA TYR A 654 11.16 -6.52 -33.06
C TYR A 654 10.30 -5.66 -34.00
N PRO A 655 10.86 -4.58 -34.57
CA PRO A 655 10.10 -3.67 -35.41
C PRO A 655 9.98 -4.15 -36.87
N GLN A 656 8.89 -3.74 -37.50
CA GLN A 656 8.67 -3.71 -38.94
C GLN A 656 8.29 -2.28 -39.34
N VAL A 657 9.02 -1.69 -40.28
CA VAL A 657 8.69 -0.40 -40.87
C VAL A 657 7.79 -0.63 -42.08
N GLU A 658 6.69 0.10 -42.15
CA GLU A 658 5.71 0.02 -43.23
C GLU A 658 5.48 1.40 -43.87
N GLY A 659 5.08 1.41 -45.15
CA GLY A 659 4.73 2.63 -45.88
C GLY A 659 5.80 3.10 -46.88
N LEU A 660 6.90 2.34 -47.05
CA LEU A 660 7.89 2.65 -48.08
C LEU A 660 7.28 2.50 -49.48
N THR A 661 7.72 3.35 -50.42
CA THR A 661 7.19 3.31 -51.80
C THR A 661 7.56 2.01 -52.53
N SER A 662 8.72 1.42 -52.21
CA SER A 662 9.17 0.15 -52.75
C SER A 662 8.97 -0.98 -51.73
N GLN A 663 8.06 -1.90 -52.03
CA GLN A 663 7.86 -3.09 -51.20
C GLN A 663 9.13 -3.93 -51.07
N VAL A 664 9.95 -4.01 -52.13
CA VAL A 664 11.22 -4.74 -52.11
C VAL A 664 12.20 -4.12 -51.12
N GLN A 665 12.34 -2.79 -51.11
CA GLN A 665 13.20 -2.11 -50.13
C GLN A 665 12.66 -2.26 -48.69
N GLN A 666 11.34 -2.22 -48.53
CA GLN A 666 10.69 -2.48 -47.25
C GLN A 666 11.00 -3.88 -46.71
N ASP A 667 10.89 -4.90 -47.55
CA ASP A 667 11.17 -6.29 -47.16
C ASP A 667 12.65 -6.48 -46.81
N VAL A 668 13.57 -5.83 -47.55
CA VAL A 668 15.00 -5.84 -47.25
C VAL A 668 15.30 -5.17 -45.91
N LEU A 669 14.75 -3.97 -45.68
CA LEU A 669 14.89 -3.24 -44.42
C LEU A 669 14.36 -4.08 -43.25
N ASN A 670 13.16 -4.62 -43.38
CA ASN A 670 12.51 -5.40 -42.33
C ASN A 670 13.19 -6.74 -42.04
N THR A 671 13.78 -7.38 -43.06
CA THR A 671 14.68 -8.53 -42.85
C THR A 671 15.89 -8.10 -42.03
N LYS A 672 16.48 -6.94 -42.34
CA LYS A 672 17.63 -6.45 -41.60
C LYS A 672 17.30 -6.07 -40.16
N LEU A 673 16.16 -5.42 -39.91
CA LEU A 673 15.69 -5.10 -38.55
C LEU A 673 15.49 -6.35 -37.70
N LYS A 674 14.94 -7.41 -38.30
CA LYS A 674 14.80 -8.71 -37.65
C LYS A 674 16.15 -9.32 -37.25
N GLU A 675 17.15 -9.26 -38.13
CA GLU A 675 18.53 -9.69 -37.83
C GLU A 675 19.17 -8.87 -36.72
N LEU A 676 19.08 -7.53 -36.80
CA LEU A 676 19.66 -6.61 -35.82
C LEU A 676 19.03 -6.79 -34.43
N SER A 677 17.74 -7.11 -34.38
CA SER A 677 17.00 -7.45 -33.16
C SER A 677 17.33 -8.85 -32.61
N GLN A 678 18.35 -9.51 -33.18
CA GLN A 678 18.84 -10.84 -32.76
C GLN A 678 17.83 -11.98 -32.92
N VAL A 679 16.82 -11.87 -33.79
CA VAL A 679 15.89 -13.00 -34.01
C VAL A 679 16.63 -14.19 -34.63
N LYS A 680 16.87 -15.24 -33.84
CA LYS A 680 17.63 -16.44 -34.22
C LYS A 680 16.74 -17.68 -34.26
N PRO A 681 16.89 -18.59 -35.23
CA PRO A 681 16.13 -19.83 -35.28
C PRO A 681 16.50 -20.74 -34.10
N ILE A 682 15.51 -21.05 -33.26
CA ILE A 682 15.66 -21.93 -32.09
C ILE A 682 14.55 -22.99 -32.14
N LEU A 683 14.87 -24.25 -31.81
CA LEU A 683 13.88 -25.32 -31.76
C LEU A 683 13.00 -25.21 -30.52
N ALA A 684 11.70 -25.45 -30.67
CA ALA A 684 10.73 -25.29 -29.58
C ALA A 684 11.02 -26.16 -28.34
N ASN A 685 11.67 -27.31 -28.53
CA ASN A 685 12.03 -28.25 -27.48
C ASN A 685 13.50 -28.16 -27.02
N GLN A 686 14.28 -27.24 -27.56
CA GLN A 686 15.66 -27.04 -27.14
C GLN A 686 15.70 -26.30 -25.80
N GLN A 687 16.41 -26.87 -24.82
CA GLN A 687 16.80 -26.17 -23.60
C GLN A 687 18.04 -25.32 -23.89
N LEU A 688 17.97 -24.02 -23.57
CA LEU A 688 19.13 -23.14 -23.63
C LEU A 688 19.82 -23.09 -22.25
N ASP A 689 21.12 -22.87 -22.25
CA ASP A 689 21.94 -22.58 -21.08
C ASP A 689 21.95 -21.07 -20.74
N TYR A 690 21.07 -20.29 -21.38
CA TYR A 690 20.85 -18.87 -21.15
C TYR A 690 19.40 -18.51 -21.42
N THR A 691 18.95 -17.38 -20.89
CA THR A 691 17.73 -16.71 -21.35
C THR A 691 18.08 -15.47 -22.16
N TYR A 692 17.29 -15.16 -23.19
CA TYR A 692 17.43 -13.93 -23.95
C TYR A 692 16.09 -13.23 -24.06
N THR A 693 16.11 -11.94 -23.74
CA THR A 693 14.97 -11.05 -23.94
C THR A 693 15.41 -9.88 -24.81
N GLY A 694 14.58 -9.46 -25.77
CA GLY A 694 14.85 -8.30 -26.63
C GLY A 694 13.59 -7.49 -26.90
N ASP A 695 13.77 -6.18 -27.05
CA ASP A 695 12.70 -5.21 -27.31
C ASP A 695 13.24 -4.06 -28.17
N PHE A 696 12.38 -3.10 -28.52
CA PHE A 696 12.79 -1.91 -29.23
C PHE A 696 11.97 -0.68 -28.84
N ASP A 697 12.56 0.50 -29.06
CA ASP A 697 11.92 1.80 -28.88
C ASP A 697 12.20 2.72 -30.07
N ILE A 698 11.26 3.61 -30.37
CA ILE A 698 11.50 4.75 -31.27
C ILE A 698 12.13 5.85 -30.41
N THR A 699 13.39 6.18 -30.68
CA THR A 699 14.15 7.16 -29.88
C THR A 699 14.31 8.51 -30.57
N PHE A 700 14.19 8.55 -31.90
CA PHE A 700 14.18 9.79 -32.65
C PHE A 700 13.37 9.61 -33.93
N TYR A 701 12.47 10.56 -34.21
CA TYR A 701 11.75 10.64 -35.46
C TYR A 701 11.57 12.09 -35.85
N GLN A 702 12.18 12.49 -36.96
CA GLN A 702 12.11 13.84 -37.48
C GLN A 702 12.17 13.79 -39.01
N GLN A 703 11.14 14.36 -39.65
CA GLN A 703 10.98 14.35 -41.11
C GLN A 703 11.05 12.92 -41.67
N GLN A 704 12.13 12.59 -42.40
CA GLN A 704 12.34 11.29 -43.04
C GLN A 704 13.30 10.38 -42.27
N LEU A 705 13.90 10.85 -41.17
CA LEU A 705 14.80 10.05 -40.35
C LEU A 705 14.02 9.37 -39.22
N LEU A 706 14.00 8.04 -39.24
CA LEU A 706 13.50 7.20 -38.15
C LEU A 706 14.68 6.50 -37.46
N GLN A 707 14.77 6.63 -36.15
CA GLN A 707 15.76 5.95 -35.33
C GLN A 707 15.09 4.99 -34.35
N LEU A 708 15.45 3.72 -34.47
CA LEU A 708 15.00 2.64 -33.59
C LEU A 708 16.14 2.19 -32.71
N GLN A 709 15.95 2.21 -31.39
CA GLN A 709 16.85 1.57 -30.44
C GLN A 709 16.41 0.13 -30.25
N LEU A 710 17.26 -0.82 -30.60
CA LEU A 710 17.06 -2.25 -30.44
C LEU A 710 17.84 -2.70 -29.21
N THR A 711 17.14 -3.22 -28.20
CA THR A 711 17.74 -3.64 -26.94
C THR A 711 17.62 -5.13 -26.75
N GLY A 712 18.55 -5.70 -26.00
CA GLY A 712 18.51 -7.11 -25.61
C GLY A 712 19.25 -7.35 -24.31
N TYR A 713 18.97 -8.48 -23.69
CA TYR A 713 19.59 -8.92 -22.46
C TYR A 713 19.80 -10.42 -22.52
N ASN A 714 21.06 -10.83 -22.59
CA ASN A 714 21.48 -12.23 -22.59
C ASN A 714 21.92 -12.63 -21.19
N TYR A 715 21.23 -13.58 -20.56
CA TYR A 715 21.54 -14.05 -19.22
C TYR A 715 21.95 -15.52 -19.24
N PRO A 716 23.26 -15.84 -19.25
CA PRO A 716 23.73 -17.20 -19.06
C PRO A 716 23.30 -17.73 -17.68
N ALA A 717 22.83 -18.98 -17.63
CA ALA A 717 22.38 -19.61 -16.40
C ALA A 717 23.52 -19.64 -15.36
N GLY A 718 23.23 -19.16 -14.15
CA GLY A 718 24.20 -19.09 -13.05
C GLY A 718 25.22 -17.95 -13.13
N ALA A 719 25.17 -17.10 -14.17
CA ALA A 719 25.98 -15.89 -14.21
C ALA A 719 25.57 -14.91 -13.10
N ALA A 720 26.50 -14.07 -12.65
CA ALA A 720 26.22 -13.02 -11.67
C ALA A 720 25.28 -11.93 -12.22
N HIS A 721 25.38 -11.66 -13.52
CA HIS A 721 24.48 -10.79 -14.27
C HIS A 721 24.47 -11.22 -15.75
N GLY A 722 23.47 -10.77 -16.49
CA GLY A 722 23.45 -10.89 -17.94
C GLY A 722 24.26 -9.79 -18.62
N MET A 723 24.33 -9.84 -19.94
CA MET A 723 24.97 -8.84 -20.78
C MET A 723 23.91 -8.14 -21.63
N PRO A 724 23.71 -6.83 -21.46
CA PRO A 724 22.80 -6.09 -22.31
C PRO A 724 23.44 -5.83 -23.67
N THR A 725 22.60 -5.74 -24.70
CA THR A 725 22.98 -5.32 -26.05
C THR A 725 22.15 -4.10 -26.43
N MET A 726 22.77 -3.11 -27.07
CA MET A 726 22.08 -1.94 -27.60
C MET A 726 22.59 -1.66 -29.01
N MET A 727 21.67 -1.51 -29.95
CA MET A 727 21.95 -1.16 -31.34
C MET A 727 20.96 -0.09 -31.80
N TYR A 728 21.41 0.83 -32.66
CA TYR A 728 20.52 1.79 -33.30
C TYR A 728 20.39 1.49 -34.78
N ALA A 729 19.15 1.38 -35.26
CA ALA A 729 18.83 1.36 -36.67
C ALA A 729 18.36 2.77 -37.08
N ILE A 730 19.20 3.48 -37.83
CA ILE A 730 18.94 4.84 -38.29
C ILE A 730 18.54 4.76 -39.76
N ILE A 731 17.29 5.10 -40.06
CA ILE A 731 16.61 4.73 -41.30
C ILE A 731 16.14 5.99 -42.01
N ASN A 732 16.41 6.09 -43.31
CA ASN A 732 15.69 7.01 -44.19
C ASN A 732 14.38 6.37 -44.67
N LEU A 733 13.25 6.95 -44.33
CA LEU A 733 11.93 6.44 -44.70
C LEU A 733 11.60 6.57 -46.20
N SER A 734 12.33 7.41 -46.94
CA SER A 734 12.09 7.63 -48.37
C SER A 734 12.50 6.42 -49.23
N ASP A 735 13.60 5.75 -48.87
CA ASP A 735 14.19 4.66 -49.64
C ASP A 735 14.56 3.41 -48.80
N GLY A 736 14.37 3.47 -47.48
CA GLY A 736 14.69 2.38 -46.56
C GLY A 736 16.18 2.23 -46.27
N GLN A 737 17.03 3.19 -46.63
CA GLN A 737 18.46 3.14 -46.36
C GLN A 737 18.72 3.13 -44.84
N LEU A 738 19.53 2.17 -44.38
CA LEU A 738 20.14 2.19 -43.05
C LEU A 738 21.46 2.95 -43.11
N TYR A 739 21.60 3.98 -42.27
CA TYR A 739 22.80 4.79 -42.20
C TYR A 739 23.86 4.19 -41.28
N GLU A 740 25.10 4.19 -41.75
CA GLU A 740 26.30 3.97 -40.95
C GLU A 740 26.92 5.31 -40.53
N LEU A 741 27.80 5.30 -39.53
CA LEU A 741 28.43 6.51 -39.01
C LEU A 741 29.10 7.34 -40.10
N LYS A 742 29.79 6.67 -41.04
CA LYS A 742 30.48 7.29 -42.17
C LYS A 742 29.56 8.11 -43.09
N ASP A 743 28.27 7.78 -43.16
CA ASP A 743 27.33 8.40 -44.09
C ASP A 743 26.96 9.84 -43.70
N LEU A 744 27.24 10.23 -42.44
CA LEU A 744 27.05 11.59 -41.94
C LEU A 744 28.14 12.56 -42.44
N PHE A 745 29.29 12.04 -42.86
CA PHE A 745 30.51 12.82 -43.07
C PHE A 745 30.90 12.93 -44.55
N LYS A 746 31.71 13.94 -44.87
CA LYS A 746 32.28 14.11 -46.21
C LYS A 746 33.22 12.94 -46.54
N PRO A 747 33.25 12.39 -47.77
CA PRO A 747 34.06 11.22 -48.12
C PRO A 747 35.56 11.35 -47.80
N ASP A 748 36.12 12.55 -47.91
CA ASP A 748 37.54 12.82 -47.64
C ASP A 748 37.81 13.33 -46.21
N SER A 749 36.81 13.34 -45.34
CA SER A 749 37.00 13.73 -43.94
C SER A 749 37.54 12.58 -43.11
N ASP A 750 38.57 12.84 -42.31
CA ASP A 750 39.09 11.88 -41.31
C ASP A 750 38.25 11.94 -40.03
N TYR A 751 36.95 11.63 -40.17
CA TYR A 751 35.98 11.75 -39.07
C TYR A 751 36.37 10.87 -37.88
N VAL A 752 36.94 9.68 -38.11
CA VAL A 752 37.40 8.79 -37.04
C VAL A 752 38.42 9.49 -36.16
N LYS A 753 39.42 10.14 -36.76
CA LYS A 753 40.43 10.89 -36.01
C LYS A 753 39.82 12.09 -35.27
N VAL A 754 38.99 12.89 -35.94
CA VAL A 754 38.37 14.09 -35.34
C VAL A 754 37.49 13.70 -34.15
N LEU A 755 36.59 12.74 -34.31
CA LEU A 755 35.71 12.28 -33.24
C LEU A 755 36.50 11.61 -32.11
N SER A 756 37.57 10.87 -32.44
CA SER A 756 38.44 10.27 -31.42
C SER A 756 39.12 11.32 -30.54
N GLN A 757 39.55 12.43 -31.14
CA GLN A 757 40.16 13.53 -30.40
C GLN A 757 39.13 14.19 -29.46
N ILE A 758 37.91 14.43 -29.94
CA ILE A 758 36.84 15.04 -29.12
C ILE A 758 36.49 14.14 -27.93
N VAL A 759 36.26 12.85 -28.15
CA VAL A 759 35.94 11.91 -27.06
C VAL A 759 37.10 11.79 -26.08
N GLY A 760 38.35 11.70 -26.57
CA GLY A 760 39.52 11.68 -25.71
C GLY A 760 39.68 12.95 -24.85
N GLU A 761 39.35 14.11 -25.40
CA GLU A 761 39.32 15.38 -24.66
C GLU A 761 38.20 15.41 -23.61
N GLN A 762 37.02 14.90 -23.93
CA GLN A 762 35.92 14.76 -22.97
C GLN A 762 36.32 13.85 -21.80
N ILE A 763 36.84 12.65 -22.07
CA ILE A 763 37.33 11.72 -21.03
C ILE A 763 38.38 12.37 -20.14
N LYS A 764 39.30 13.14 -20.73
CA LYS A 764 40.41 13.76 -20.00
C LYS A 764 39.97 14.94 -19.14
N ASN A 765 39.04 15.75 -19.62
CA ASN A 765 38.78 17.08 -19.06
C ASN A 765 37.42 17.20 -18.37
N ASP A 766 36.48 16.30 -18.62
CA ASP A 766 35.14 16.35 -18.05
C ASP A 766 34.99 15.32 -16.90
N PRO A 767 34.81 15.77 -15.65
CA PRO A 767 34.67 14.89 -14.49
C PRO A 767 33.53 13.89 -14.58
N GLN A 768 32.51 14.13 -15.41
CA GLN A 768 31.40 13.18 -15.56
C GLN A 768 31.87 11.82 -16.10
N TYR A 769 33.01 11.77 -16.81
CA TYR A 769 33.58 10.55 -17.38
C TYR A 769 34.69 9.94 -16.51
N SER A 770 34.80 10.31 -15.23
CA SER A 770 35.83 9.78 -14.33
C SER A 770 35.74 8.27 -14.07
N TYR A 771 34.63 7.63 -14.46
CA TYR A 771 34.44 6.18 -14.38
C TYR A 771 35.09 5.41 -15.52
N VAL A 772 35.56 6.09 -16.58
CA VAL A 772 36.29 5.47 -17.69
C VAL A 772 37.64 4.97 -17.16
N PHE A 773 38.00 3.75 -17.53
CA PHE A 773 39.25 3.15 -17.09
C PHE A 773 40.45 3.97 -17.60
N PRO A 774 41.46 4.24 -16.75
CA PRO A 774 42.68 4.90 -17.20
C PRO A 774 43.34 4.14 -18.35
N ASP A 775 43.81 4.87 -19.37
CA ASP A 775 44.59 4.36 -20.51
C ASP A 775 43.89 3.31 -21.42
N THR A 776 42.57 3.10 -21.29
CA THR A 776 41.84 2.13 -22.13
C THR A 776 41.31 2.72 -23.43
N TYR A 777 41.02 4.02 -23.46
CA TYR A 777 40.52 4.69 -24.64
C TYR A 777 41.63 4.93 -25.67
N THR A 778 41.54 4.26 -26.83
CA THR A 778 42.53 4.35 -27.93
C THR A 778 42.00 5.03 -29.19
N GLY A 779 40.78 5.57 -29.14
CA GLY A 779 40.06 6.11 -30.28
C GLY A 779 38.77 5.33 -30.57
N ILE A 780 37.94 5.87 -31.45
CA ILE A 780 36.73 5.20 -31.94
C ILE A 780 37.04 4.29 -33.13
N SER A 781 36.19 3.32 -33.39
CA SER A 781 36.23 2.56 -34.66
C SER A 781 35.50 3.29 -35.79
N ALA A 782 35.78 2.94 -37.05
CA ALA A 782 35.03 3.48 -38.20
C ALA A 782 33.54 3.11 -38.17
N SER A 783 33.21 1.98 -37.54
CA SER A 783 31.84 1.50 -37.33
C SER A 783 31.39 1.70 -35.88
N GLN A 784 31.86 2.74 -35.19
CA GLN A 784 31.51 2.99 -33.80
C GLN A 784 29.99 3.09 -33.66
N PRO A 785 29.37 2.37 -32.70
CA PRO A 785 27.96 2.51 -32.43
C PRO A 785 27.58 3.94 -32.07
N PHE A 786 26.47 4.41 -32.64
CA PHE A 786 26.07 5.81 -32.53
C PHE A 786 24.56 5.96 -32.66
N PHE A 787 24.09 7.14 -32.25
CA PHE A 787 22.75 7.64 -32.53
C PHE A 787 22.80 9.16 -32.68
N VAL A 788 21.71 9.77 -33.15
CA VAL A 788 21.61 11.21 -33.32
C VAL A 788 20.41 11.78 -32.56
N THR A 789 20.54 13.03 -32.12
CA THR A 789 19.43 13.92 -31.76
C THR A 789 19.32 15.01 -32.82
N ALA A 790 18.38 15.95 -32.65
CA ALA A 790 18.21 17.06 -33.58
C ALA A 790 19.48 17.94 -33.71
N ASP A 791 20.34 17.96 -32.71
CA ASP A 791 21.44 18.91 -32.55
C ASP A 791 22.81 18.26 -32.27
N ALA A 792 22.88 16.95 -32.06
CA ALA A 792 24.12 16.27 -31.71
C ALA A 792 24.24 14.83 -32.24
N LEU A 793 25.49 14.43 -32.44
CA LEU A 793 25.92 13.04 -32.60
C LEU A 793 26.24 12.45 -31.23
N HIS A 794 25.81 11.23 -30.97
CA HIS A 794 26.13 10.51 -29.73
C HIS A 794 26.87 9.22 -30.07
N LEU A 795 28.08 9.06 -29.55
CA LEU A 795 28.88 7.84 -29.70
C LEU A 795 28.82 7.07 -28.41
N TYR A 796 28.60 5.75 -28.47
CA TYR A 796 28.57 4.94 -27.28
C TYR A 796 29.46 3.70 -27.35
N PHE A 797 29.78 3.19 -26.18
CA PHE A 797 30.59 1.98 -25.97
C PHE A 797 29.76 0.92 -25.26
N ASN A 798 30.03 -0.35 -25.53
CA ASN A 798 29.36 -1.43 -24.82
C ASN A 798 29.88 -1.53 -23.37
N PRO A 799 29.12 -2.16 -22.46
CA PRO A 799 29.62 -2.47 -21.13
C PRO A 799 30.95 -3.22 -21.22
N TYR A 800 31.92 -2.82 -20.39
CA TYR A 800 33.31 -3.31 -20.34
C TYR A 800 34.26 -2.88 -21.46
N ASP A 801 33.81 -2.21 -22.53
CA ASP A 801 34.74 -1.76 -23.58
C ASP A 801 35.78 -0.78 -23.03
N ILE A 802 35.34 0.23 -22.28
CA ILE A 802 36.20 1.28 -21.70
C ILE A 802 35.88 1.61 -20.23
N ALA A 803 34.83 1.03 -19.66
CA ALA A 803 34.29 1.38 -18.34
C ALA A 803 33.67 0.14 -17.66
N PRO A 804 33.48 0.15 -16.32
CA PRO A 804 32.86 -0.99 -15.62
C PRO A 804 31.39 -1.16 -16.01
N TYR A 805 30.83 -2.35 -15.82
CA TYR A 805 29.42 -2.66 -16.13
C TYR A 805 28.41 -1.67 -15.54
N ALA A 806 28.67 -1.17 -14.33
CA ALA A 806 27.81 -0.21 -13.64
C ALA A 806 27.67 1.14 -14.39
N ALA A 807 28.62 1.48 -15.28
CA ALA A 807 28.52 2.65 -16.15
C ALA A 807 27.54 2.44 -17.33
N GLY A 808 27.01 1.23 -17.52
CA GLY A 808 26.10 0.91 -18.61
C GLY A 808 26.76 1.02 -19.98
N PHE A 809 26.19 1.86 -20.85
CA PHE A 809 26.76 2.21 -22.15
C PHE A 809 27.37 3.62 -22.09
N PRO A 810 28.68 3.78 -21.82
CA PRO A 810 29.33 5.09 -21.84
C PRO A 810 29.01 5.83 -23.13
N THR A 811 28.40 7.01 -23.02
CA THR A 811 27.89 7.78 -24.16
C THR A 811 28.49 9.17 -24.16
N PHE A 812 29.01 9.58 -25.32
CA PHE A 812 29.70 10.84 -25.55
C PHE A 812 28.92 11.66 -26.56
N THR A 813 28.42 12.81 -26.10
CA THR A 813 27.63 13.74 -26.92
C THR A 813 28.56 14.73 -27.61
N ILE A 814 28.43 14.85 -28.92
CA ILE A 814 29.20 15.75 -29.78
C ILE A 814 28.20 16.65 -30.52
N PRO A 815 28.02 17.92 -30.08
CA PRO A 815 27.14 18.86 -30.77
C PRO A 815 27.53 19.00 -32.25
N PHE A 816 26.55 19.00 -33.16
CA PHE A 816 26.85 19.14 -34.60
C PHE A 816 27.58 20.45 -34.91
N SER A 817 27.33 21.50 -34.13
CA SER A 817 28.05 22.78 -34.23
C SER A 817 29.57 22.65 -34.05
N GLN A 818 30.07 21.64 -33.32
CA GLN A 818 31.50 21.39 -33.11
C GLN A 818 32.15 20.67 -34.30
N ILE A 819 31.37 19.95 -35.11
CA ILE A 819 31.85 19.07 -36.19
C ILE A 819 31.26 19.43 -37.56
N MET A 820 30.66 20.61 -37.69
CA MET A 820 29.96 21.04 -38.91
C MET A 820 30.88 21.07 -40.14
N ASP A 821 32.17 21.36 -39.95
CA ASP A 821 33.16 21.40 -41.04
C ASP A 821 33.39 20.05 -41.71
N ILE A 822 33.13 18.94 -41.01
CA ILE A 822 33.31 17.57 -41.54
C ILE A 822 31.98 16.89 -41.94
N ILE A 823 30.84 17.42 -41.50
CA ILE A 823 29.51 16.91 -41.85
C ILE A 823 29.21 17.14 -43.34
N ASN A 824 28.66 16.13 -44.00
CA ASN A 824 28.16 16.27 -45.36
C ASN A 824 26.73 16.81 -45.34
N THR A 825 26.59 18.14 -45.26
CA THR A 825 25.27 18.80 -45.22
C THR A 825 24.44 18.62 -46.49
N GLU A 826 25.09 18.27 -47.60
CA GLU A 826 24.42 17.93 -48.86
C GLU A 826 24.06 16.44 -48.98
N GLY A 827 24.56 15.61 -48.06
CA GLY A 827 24.37 14.17 -48.01
C GLY A 827 22.96 13.76 -47.60
N THR A 828 22.56 12.55 -47.99
CA THR A 828 21.20 12.05 -47.74
C THR A 828 20.90 11.91 -46.24
N PHE A 829 21.89 11.54 -45.43
CA PHE A 829 21.71 11.42 -43.98
C PHE A 829 21.38 12.77 -43.35
N TRP A 830 22.21 13.81 -43.54
CA TRP A 830 21.94 15.13 -42.97
C TRP A 830 20.59 15.69 -43.40
N LYS A 831 20.28 15.59 -44.71
CA LYS A 831 19.02 16.08 -45.29
C LYS A 831 17.78 15.35 -44.79
N ALA A 832 17.90 14.12 -44.28
CA ALA A 832 16.74 13.34 -43.84
C ALA A 832 16.04 13.94 -42.60
N PHE A 833 16.69 14.83 -41.86
CA PHE A 833 16.13 15.44 -40.65
C PHE A 833 16.41 16.94 -40.47
N HIS A 834 17.09 17.59 -41.43
CA HIS A 834 17.42 19.02 -41.39
C HIS A 834 16.88 19.84 -42.57
N MET A 835 16.06 19.26 -43.47
CA MET A 835 15.57 19.96 -44.68
C MET A 835 14.06 19.99 -44.85
#